data_AF-A0A970PBR9-F1
#
_entry.id   AF-A0A970PBR9-F1
#
_cell.length_a   1.000
_cell.length_b   1.000
_cell.length_c   1.000
_cell.angle_alpha   90.00
_cell.angle_beta   90.00
_cell.angle_gamma   90.00
#
_symmetry.space_group_name_H-M   'P 1'
#
loop_
_entity.id
_entity.type
_entity.pdbx_description
1 polymer ?
#
loop_
_entity_poly.entity_id
_entity_poly.type
_entity_poly.pdbx_seq_one_letter_code
_entity_poly.pdbx_strand_id
1 'polypeptide(L)'
;MARSLSLIFIALLMAVPLCAQQVNQEMIDQVAAGEITEARASWWGFNEEDSTEALQAAINSGAQKLIVENMGKPWIVRPMSLASNQEIIFEEGCEVLAKRGEFEGRNDTLFTARGVENVTIRGYGATWRMWREDYDNPELYEKAEWRHCLALRGVDGVNVYGLTLRESGGDGIYFGAGGVTNFNVHIKDVICDSNYRQGISVITAENLLIEDTIMRNTSGTPPQAGIDFEPNNPEERLVNIVMRNCLTENNNSTGYTFYLRPMDATSLPVSVRFENCRSVGDGGYGTRVVTDTTLENSVDGLIEYVDCVFESSARPGIGISKPAERGTVRFVNCKVINTGGEDTTVSPIMFNSRMGADVPVGGVEFVDLELHDAPDRNPISYVDQGGGIPIADVSGNLILVDEQGERENLQLTDELLAEWMPIMAIKNIPRLSLDDMTLVPLVLDSPAVVTAINWPVIRRDGSYVLYAGEGDEVSFTVEYTQVGRNAGREMPVRVIAPSGEAACEVAAVFQAETEVRFTAPETGIYTIALTAGSNRFALKDPSHPLNLSGASGPIKFIGMNKDLTFFVPVGTMEFGVRVFGEGAGEAVAAKLINPFGEVVGEVDNQFEMHQFHVELEQPSAGEIWTLQIRKPSDTTWEDHFLDLRGVPPLVAPAGATLLVPQG
;
A
#
# COMPACT_ATOMS: atom_id res chain seq x y z
N MET A 1 53.63 -65.11 22.50
CA MET A 1 53.04 -63.77 22.26
C MET A 1 52.36 -63.81 20.91
N ALA A 2 51.04 -63.67 20.93
CA ALA A 2 50.15 -63.92 19.81
C ALA A 2 50.17 -62.78 18.78
N ARG A 3 50.06 -63.16 17.49
CA ARG A 3 49.88 -62.28 16.34
C ARG A 3 48.45 -61.76 16.30
N SER A 4 48.26 -60.45 16.13
CA SER A 4 46.96 -59.83 15.90
C SER A 4 46.70 -59.74 14.39
N LEU A 5 45.54 -60.24 13.95
CA LEU A 5 45.08 -60.25 12.56
C LEU A 5 44.29 -58.97 12.25
N SER A 6 44.57 -58.39 11.09
CA SER A 6 43.82 -57.30 10.47
C SER A 6 42.42 -57.74 10.01
N LEU A 7 41.41 -56.89 10.22
CA LEU A 7 40.20 -56.84 9.38
C LEU A 7 40.05 -55.42 8.84
N ILE A 8 40.22 -55.28 7.52
CA ILE A 8 39.86 -54.07 6.77
C ILE A 8 38.45 -54.30 6.23
N PHE A 9 37.49 -53.51 6.69
CA PHE A 9 36.15 -53.41 6.12
C PHE A 9 36.25 -52.55 4.84
N ILE A 10 36.07 -53.18 3.67
CA ILE A 10 35.84 -52.45 2.41
C ILE A 10 34.33 -52.23 2.31
N ALA A 11 33.89 -50.98 2.54
CA ALA A 11 32.54 -50.56 2.22
C ALA A 11 32.43 -50.39 0.70
N LEU A 12 31.69 -51.29 0.05
CA LEU A 12 31.34 -51.19 -1.36
C LEU A 12 30.26 -50.11 -1.49
N LEU A 13 30.63 -48.89 -1.89
CA LEU A 13 29.65 -47.90 -2.36
C LEU A 13 29.06 -48.41 -3.67
N MET A 14 27.80 -48.85 -3.65
CA MET A 14 27.02 -49.00 -4.86
C MET A 14 26.69 -47.60 -5.38
N ALA A 15 27.39 -47.17 -6.43
CA ALA A 15 26.96 -46.03 -7.23
C ALA A 15 25.64 -46.42 -7.91
N VAL A 16 24.53 -45.85 -7.44
CA VAL A 16 23.27 -45.84 -8.18
C VAL A 16 23.52 -44.98 -9.43
N PRO A 17 23.30 -45.47 -10.65
CA PRO A 17 23.48 -44.65 -11.83
C PRO A 17 22.46 -43.51 -11.80
N LEU A 18 22.93 -42.26 -11.86
CA LEU A 18 22.06 -41.12 -12.20
C LEU A 18 21.41 -41.41 -13.55
N CYS A 19 20.08 -41.35 -13.62
CA CYS A 19 19.34 -41.39 -14.87
C CYS A 19 19.44 -40.02 -15.56
N ALA A 20 20.53 -39.78 -16.28
CA ALA A 20 20.59 -38.70 -17.27
C ALA A 20 20.17 -39.26 -18.63
N GLN A 21 19.15 -38.66 -19.27
CA GLN A 21 18.82 -39.01 -20.65
C GLN A 21 19.83 -38.35 -21.60
N GLN A 22 20.35 -39.13 -22.56
CA GLN A 22 21.38 -38.68 -23.49
C GLN A 22 20.82 -37.70 -24.54
N VAL A 23 21.58 -36.65 -24.82
CA VAL A 23 21.28 -35.62 -25.85
C VAL A 23 21.04 -36.26 -27.22
N ASN A 24 19.99 -35.85 -27.91
CA ASN A 24 19.66 -36.27 -29.26
C ASN A 24 20.11 -35.22 -30.29
N GLN A 25 21.39 -35.24 -30.63
CA GLN A 25 22.00 -34.23 -31.51
C GLN A 25 21.36 -34.19 -32.90
N GLU A 26 20.98 -35.34 -33.46
CA GLU A 26 20.35 -35.42 -34.78
C GLU A 26 19.05 -34.61 -34.84
N MET A 27 18.19 -34.75 -33.83
CA MET A 27 16.94 -34.01 -33.77
C MET A 27 17.15 -32.52 -33.50
N ILE A 28 18.15 -32.16 -32.66
CA ILE A 28 18.51 -30.76 -32.41
C ILE A 28 18.96 -30.08 -33.72
N ASP A 29 19.80 -30.76 -34.50
CA ASP A 29 20.31 -30.23 -35.76
C ASP A 29 19.18 -30.02 -36.78
N GLN A 30 18.19 -30.91 -36.81
CA GLN A 30 16.99 -30.76 -37.65
C GLN A 30 16.10 -29.56 -37.25
N VAL A 31 15.95 -29.28 -35.94
CA VAL A 31 15.25 -28.07 -35.46
C VAL A 31 16.02 -26.83 -35.90
N ALA A 32 17.33 -26.79 -35.68
CA ALA A 32 18.17 -25.65 -36.03
C ALA A 32 18.21 -25.38 -37.55
N ALA A 33 18.10 -26.42 -38.37
CA ALA A 33 17.98 -26.31 -39.82
C ALA A 33 16.57 -25.91 -40.30
N GLY A 34 15.57 -25.90 -39.41
CA GLY A 34 14.17 -25.63 -39.75
C GLY A 34 13.48 -26.77 -40.49
N GLU A 35 14.05 -27.98 -40.45
CA GLU A 35 13.50 -29.18 -41.11
C GLU A 35 12.30 -29.72 -40.32
N ILE A 36 12.29 -29.53 -39.00
CA ILE A 36 11.18 -29.85 -38.11
C ILE A 36 10.85 -28.63 -37.23
N THR A 37 9.55 -28.44 -36.97
CA THR A 37 9.03 -27.29 -36.22
C THR A 37 8.49 -27.67 -34.84
N GLU A 38 8.26 -28.96 -34.59
CA GLU A 38 7.90 -29.51 -33.29
C GLU A 38 9.12 -30.17 -32.65
N ALA A 39 9.43 -29.79 -31.42
CA ALA A 39 10.56 -30.28 -30.66
C ALA A 39 10.15 -30.84 -29.30
N ARG A 40 10.97 -31.75 -28.76
CA ARG A 40 10.83 -32.26 -27.38
C ARG A 40 12.00 -31.80 -26.53
N ALA A 41 11.71 -31.27 -25.34
CA ALA A 41 12.73 -30.71 -24.46
C ALA A 41 13.82 -31.74 -24.09
N SER A 42 13.45 -33.03 -23.93
CA SER A 42 14.40 -34.10 -23.60
C SER A 42 15.48 -34.33 -24.67
N TRP A 43 15.31 -33.81 -25.89
CA TRP A 43 16.37 -33.87 -26.91
C TRP A 43 17.62 -33.11 -26.49
N TRP A 44 17.49 -32.02 -25.73
CA TRP A 44 18.61 -31.27 -25.14
C TRP A 44 19.14 -31.88 -23.84
N GLY A 45 18.54 -32.99 -23.40
CA GLY A 45 18.88 -33.71 -22.18
C GLY A 45 17.85 -33.55 -21.07
N PHE A 46 18.00 -34.36 -20.03
CA PHE A 46 17.24 -34.27 -18.78
C PHE A 46 18.14 -34.67 -17.62
N ASN A 47 18.12 -33.86 -16.56
CA ASN A 47 18.89 -34.09 -15.34
C ASN A 47 18.00 -33.83 -14.12
N GLU A 48 17.77 -34.89 -13.34
CA GLU A 48 16.92 -34.88 -12.15
C GLU A 48 17.40 -33.90 -11.06
N GLU A 49 18.66 -33.46 -11.08
CA GLU A 49 19.21 -32.50 -10.10
C GLU A 49 19.24 -31.05 -10.62
N ASP A 50 19.43 -30.86 -11.93
CA ASP A 50 19.51 -29.55 -12.58
C ASP A 50 19.36 -29.68 -14.11
N SER A 51 18.16 -29.44 -14.60
CA SER A 51 17.81 -29.42 -16.03
C SER A 51 17.85 -28.01 -16.65
N THR A 52 18.40 -27.01 -15.95
CA THR A 52 18.36 -25.60 -16.39
C THR A 52 18.89 -25.43 -17.82
N GLU A 53 20.12 -25.90 -18.07
CA GLU A 53 20.77 -25.71 -19.37
C GLU A 53 20.03 -26.42 -20.51
N ALA A 54 19.54 -27.65 -20.23
CA ALA A 54 18.82 -28.44 -21.22
C ALA A 54 17.47 -27.80 -21.60
N LEU A 55 16.66 -27.44 -20.60
CA LEU A 55 15.36 -26.82 -20.85
C LEU A 55 15.51 -25.41 -21.44
N GLN A 56 16.52 -24.64 -21.03
CA GLN A 56 16.75 -23.30 -21.56
C GLN A 56 17.22 -23.36 -23.02
N ALA A 57 18.07 -24.33 -23.38
CA ALA A 57 18.47 -24.57 -24.76
C ALA A 57 17.28 -25.01 -25.63
N ALA A 58 16.37 -25.83 -25.09
CA ALA A 58 15.15 -26.23 -25.79
C ALA A 58 14.21 -25.04 -26.07
N ILE A 59 14.02 -24.15 -25.10
CA ILE A 59 13.24 -22.91 -25.27
C ILE A 59 13.91 -22.00 -26.32
N ASN A 60 15.23 -21.85 -26.26
CA ASN A 60 16.01 -21.02 -27.18
C ASN A 60 16.21 -21.65 -28.58
N SER A 61 15.67 -22.84 -28.83
CA SER A 61 15.91 -23.60 -30.06
C SER A 61 15.33 -22.96 -31.32
N GLY A 62 14.35 -22.05 -31.17
CA GLY A 62 13.57 -21.51 -32.28
C GLY A 62 12.50 -22.46 -32.82
N ALA A 63 12.26 -23.61 -32.17
CA ALA A 63 11.12 -24.47 -32.48
C ALA A 63 9.81 -23.69 -32.36
N GLN A 64 8.91 -23.85 -33.33
CA GLN A 64 7.59 -23.22 -33.27
C GLN A 64 6.72 -23.84 -32.18
N LYS A 65 6.88 -25.15 -31.94
CA LYS A 65 6.20 -25.90 -30.90
C LYS A 65 7.20 -26.70 -30.09
N LEU A 66 7.23 -26.48 -28.78
CA LEU A 66 8.11 -27.19 -27.85
C LEU A 66 7.26 -27.99 -26.85
N ILE A 67 7.49 -29.30 -26.78
CA ILE A 67 6.87 -30.20 -25.81
C ILE A 67 7.85 -30.42 -24.66
N VAL A 68 7.44 -30.01 -23.46
CA VAL A 68 8.13 -30.31 -22.20
C VAL A 68 7.45 -31.53 -21.59
N GLU A 69 8.14 -32.66 -21.70
CA GLU A 69 7.58 -33.97 -21.40
C GLU A 69 7.45 -34.23 -19.90
N ASN A 70 6.50 -35.06 -19.52
CA ASN A 70 6.46 -35.61 -18.17
C ASN A 70 7.51 -36.74 -18.05
N MET A 71 8.65 -36.41 -17.44
CA MET A 71 9.76 -37.35 -17.25
C MET A 71 9.53 -38.35 -16.10
N GLY A 72 8.37 -38.30 -15.43
CA GLY A 72 8.11 -39.00 -14.17
C GLY A 72 8.86 -38.38 -12.97
N LYS A 73 9.58 -37.28 -13.21
CA LYS A 73 10.41 -36.52 -12.29
C LYS A 73 10.34 -35.03 -12.66
N PRO A 74 10.52 -34.10 -11.71
CA PRO A 74 10.47 -32.68 -12.02
C PRO A 74 11.64 -32.22 -12.90
N TRP A 75 11.37 -31.23 -13.75
CA TRP A 75 12.40 -30.40 -14.37
C TRP A 75 12.90 -29.41 -13.32
N ILE A 76 13.97 -29.76 -12.60
CA ILE A 76 14.57 -28.87 -11.60
C ILE A 76 15.39 -27.79 -12.30
N VAL A 77 15.07 -26.51 -12.07
CA VAL A 77 15.70 -25.38 -12.78
C VAL A 77 16.05 -24.21 -11.86
N ARG A 78 17.07 -23.46 -12.27
CA ARG A 78 17.37 -22.09 -11.82
C ARG A 78 16.49 -21.10 -12.61
N PRO A 79 16.56 -19.77 -12.38
CA PRO A 79 15.73 -18.81 -13.13
C PRO A 79 15.81 -18.98 -14.66
N MET A 80 14.66 -19.03 -15.32
CA MET A 80 14.52 -19.29 -16.76
C MET A 80 13.99 -18.07 -17.51
N SER A 81 14.31 -17.98 -18.80
CA SER A 81 13.77 -16.97 -19.72
C SER A 81 12.99 -17.60 -20.87
N LEU A 82 11.84 -17.00 -21.19
CA LEU A 82 11.02 -17.36 -22.34
C LEU A 82 11.53 -16.69 -23.62
N ALA A 83 11.21 -17.30 -24.78
CA ALA A 83 11.57 -16.80 -26.11
C ALA A 83 10.32 -16.59 -26.98
N SER A 84 10.38 -15.63 -27.91
CA SER A 84 9.25 -15.26 -28.78
C SER A 84 8.90 -16.32 -29.82
N ASN A 85 7.68 -16.22 -30.37
CA ASN A 85 7.18 -16.99 -31.52
C ASN A 85 7.12 -18.51 -31.27
N GLN A 86 6.69 -18.91 -30.08
CA GLN A 86 6.69 -20.32 -29.66
C GLN A 86 5.42 -20.71 -28.91
N GLU A 87 4.89 -21.89 -29.24
CA GLU A 87 3.95 -22.63 -28.40
C GLU A 87 4.71 -23.63 -27.53
N ILE A 88 4.66 -23.47 -26.22
CA ILE A 88 5.28 -24.38 -25.25
C ILE A 88 4.18 -25.18 -24.56
N ILE A 89 4.24 -26.50 -24.67
CA ILE A 89 3.29 -27.43 -24.08
C ILE A 89 3.98 -28.25 -23.00
N PHE A 90 3.56 -28.08 -21.76
CA PHE A 90 3.89 -28.95 -20.64
C PHE A 90 2.88 -30.09 -20.61
N GLU A 91 3.36 -31.33 -20.70
CA GLU A 91 2.49 -32.51 -20.65
C GLU A 91 1.79 -32.63 -19.28
N GLU A 92 0.65 -33.32 -19.25
CA GLU A 92 -0.09 -33.59 -18.00
C GLU A 92 0.82 -34.28 -16.97
N GLY A 93 0.83 -33.77 -15.73
CA GLY A 93 1.70 -34.25 -14.66
C GLY A 93 3.15 -33.79 -14.75
N CYS A 94 3.53 -32.99 -15.76
CA CYS A 94 4.84 -32.35 -15.80
C CYS A 94 4.97 -31.34 -14.63
N GLU A 95 6.09 -31.41 -13.90
CA GLU A 95 6.43 -30.43 -12.86
C GLU A 95 7.72 -29.70 -13.26
N VAL A 96 7.69 -28.37 -13.23
CA VAL A 96 8.90 -27.54 -13.22
C VAL A 96 9.11 -27.03 -11.81
N LEU A 97 10.29 -27.27 -11.26
CA LEU A 97 10.57 -27.06 -9.85
C LEU A 97 11.79 -26.15 -9.66
N ALA A 98 11.66 -25.11 -8.84
CA ALA A 98 12.78 -24.28 -8.46
C ALA A 98 13.87 -25.12 -7.76
N LYS A 99 15.12 -24.97 -8.21
CA LYS A 99 16.29 -25.52 -7.53
C LYS A 99 16.49 -24.81 -6.19
N ARG A 100 16.44 -25.57 -5.08
CA ARG A 100 16.68 -25.03 -3.73
C ARG A 100 18.08 -24.41 -3.64
N GLY A 101 18.17 -23.25 -3.00
CA GLY A 101 19.43 -22.51 -2.84
C GLY A 101 19.84 -21.63 -4.02
N GLU A 102 19.11 -21.61 -5.14
CA GLU A 102 19.57 -20.94 -6.39
C GLU A 102 18.69 -19.75 -6.83
N PHE A 103 17.79 -19.29 -5.98
CA PHE A 103 16.93 -18.12 -6.18
C PHE A 103 17.28 -16.99 -5.19
N GLU A 104 18.58 -16.81 -4.92
CA GLU A 104 19.07 -15.89 -3.87
C GLU A 104 18.75 -14.43 -4.20
N GLY A 105 18.73 -14.08 -5.49
CA GLY A 105 18.38 -12.75 -5.97
C GLY A 105 16.96 -12.36 -5.57
N ARG A 106 16.80 -11.11 -5.12
CA ARG A 106 15.52 -10.58 -4.65
C ARG A 106 14.45 -10.48 -5.75
N ASN A 107 14.86 -10.55 -7.01
CA ASN A 107 14.01 -10.49 -8.20
C ASN A 107 14.05 -11.77 -9.03
N ASP A 108 14.57 -12.87 -8.47
CA ASP A 108 14.71 -14.13 -9.20
C ASP A 108 13.34 -14.76 -9.39
N THR A 109 12.94 -14.96 -10.65
CA THR A 109 11.65 -15.56 -11.02
C THR A 109 11.86 -16.94 -11.61
N LEU A 110 10.92 -17.86 -11.43
CA LEU A 110 11.02 -19.18 -12.08
C LEU A 110 11.05 -19.03 -13.60
N PHE A 111 10.14 -18.25 -14.20
CA PHE A 111 10.20 -17.82 -15.60
C PHE A 111 9.99 -16.31 -15.75
N THR A 112 10.81 -15.69 -16.60
CA THR A 112 10.61 -14.32 -17.09
C THR A 112 10.36 -14.31 -18.59
N ALA A 113 9.33 -13.59 -19.03
CA ALA A 113 9.16 -13.09 -20.39
C ALA A 113 9.42 -11.58 -20.38
N ARG A 114 10.49 -11.14 -21.07
CA ARG A 114 10.86 -9.72 -21.18
C ARG A 114 10.96 -9.32 -22.63
N GLY A 115 10.10 -8.41 -23.09
CA GLY A 115 10.06 -7.99 -24.50
C GLY A 115 9.77 -9.15 -25.46
N VAL A 116 9.02 -10.15 -24.98
CA VAL A 116 8.71 -11.38 -25.70
C VAL A 116 7.37 -11.22 -26.42
N GLU A 117 7.28 -11.78 -27.63
CA GLU A 117 6.10 -11.64 -28.49
C GLU A 117 5.60 -13.00 -28.98
N ASN A 118 4.30 -13.13 -29.19
CA ASN A 118 3.65 -14.29 -29.83
C ASN A 118 4.01 -15.63 -29.15
N VAL A 119 3.76 -15.73 -27.85
CA VAL A 119 4.05 -16.95 -27.07
C VAL A 119 2.77 -17.54 -26.52
N THR A 120 2.62 -18.85 -26.63
CA THR A 120 1.54 -19.58 -25.97
C THR A 120 2.12 -20.65 -25.06
N ILE A 121 1.75 -20.61 -23.78
CA ILE A 121 2.15 -21.60 -22.79
C ILE A 121 0.90 -22.42 -22.44
N ARG A 122 0.97 -23.74 -22.60
CA ARG A 122 -0.10 -24.68 -22.26
C ARG A 122 0.42 -25.69 -21.25
N GLY A 123 -0.32 -25.91 -20.17
CA GLY A 123 0.08 -26.87 -19.16
C GLY A 123 -1.10 -27.38 -18.35
N TYR A 124 -2.15 -27.85 -19.01
CA TYR A 124 -3.30 -28.48 -18.36
C TYR A 124 -2.85 -29.69 -17.54
N GLY A 125 -2.93 -29.57 -16.21
CA GLY A 125 -2.43 -30.58 -15.27
C GLY A 125 -0.92 -30.55 -15.03
N ALA A 126 -0.21 -29.53 -15.53
CA ALA A 126 1.19 -29.27 -15.23
C ALA A 126 1.34 -28.24 -14.10
N THR A 127 2.43 -28.35 -13.35
CA THR A 127 2.72 -27.50 -12.19
C THR A 127 4.06 -26.80 -12.33
N TRP A 128 4.08 -25.51 -12.05
CA TRP A 128 5.30 -24.75 -11.78
C TRP A 128 5.33 -24.41 -10.30
N ARG A 129 6.38 -24.86 -9.60
CA ARG A 129 6.45 -24.77 -8.15
C ARG A 129 7.79 -24.23 -7.69
N MET A 130 7.75 -23.44 -6.62
CA MET A 130 8.94 -22.97 -5.91
C MET A 130 8.87 -23.43 -4.43
N TRP A 131 9.57 -22.74 -3.51
CA TRP A 131 9.64 -23.12 -2.11
C TRP A 131 9.33 -21.94 -1.18
N ARG A 132 8.05 -21.54 -1.09
CA ARG A 132 7.61 -20.43 -0.23
C ARG A 132 8.19 -20.51 1.18
N GLU A 133 8.20 -21.71 1.77
CA GLU A 133 8.76 -21.95 3.10
C GLU A 133 10.24 -21.56 3.23
N ASP A 134 11.04 -21.75 2.17
CA ASP A 134 12.45 -21.37 2.17
C ASP A 134 12.57 -19.85 2.09
N TYR A 135 11.78 -19.20 1.24
CA TYR A 135 11.82 -17.76 1.05
C TYR A 135 11.31 -16.96 2.25
N ASP A 136 10.44 -17.56 3.07
CA ASP A 136 9.98 -17.00 4.35
C ASP A 136 10.99 -17.23 5.50
N ASN A 137 12.00 -18.09 5.30
CA ASN A 137 13.02 -18.37 6.30
C ASN A 137 14.20 -17.39 6.20
N PRO A 138 14.38 -16.46 7.16
CA PRO A 138 15.47 -15.49 7.14
C PRO A 138 16.86 -16.10 7.33
N GLU A 139 16.98 -17.36 7.75
CA GLU A 139 18.25 -18.08 7.80
C GLU A 139 18.69 -18.59 6.42
N LEU A 140 17.75 -18.74 5.48
CA LEU A 140 18.00 -19.26 4.14
C LEU A 140 18.02 -18.16 3.08
N TYR A 141 17.12 -17.17 3.18
CA TYR A 141 16.97 -16.13 2.18
C TYR A 141 16.84 -14.73 2.78
N GLU A 142 17.42 -13.73 2.10
CA GLU A 142 17.05 -12.34 2.35
C GLU A 142 15.58 -12.13 1.99
N LYS A 143 14.85 -11.41 2.86
CA LYS A 143 13.46 -11.04 2.62
C LYS A 143 13.31 -10.32 1.27
N ALA A 144 12.44 -10.85 0.42
CA ALA A 144 12.11 -10.26 -0.86
C ALA A 144 10.63 -10.49 -1.16
N GLU A 145 10.10 -9.66 -2.07
CA GLU A 145 8.69 -9.69 -2.46
C GLU A 145 8.51 -10.14 -3.92
N TRP A 146 9.61 -10.32 -4.67
CA TRP A 146 9.58 -10.43 -6.13
C TRP A 146 10.09 -11.76 -6.70
N ARG A 147 10.10 -12.82 -5.88
CA ARG A 147 10.44 -14.17 -6.35
C ARG A 147 9.24 -14.88 -6.99
N HIS A 148 8.80 -14.35 -8.13
CA HIS A 148 7.56 -14.77 -8.81
C HIS A 148 7.69 -16.12 -9.53
N CYS A 149 6.56 -16.81 -9.74
CA CYS A 149 6.52 -17.94 -10.67
C CYS A 149 6.67 -17.48 -12.13
N LEU A 150 5.82 -16.56 -12.59
CA LEU A 150 5.87 -16.01 -13.94
C LEU A 150 5.89 -14.48 -13.90
N ALA A 151 6.93 -13.87 -14.47
CA ALA A 151 6.99 -12.43 -14.69
C ALA A 151 6.86 -12.10 -16.19
N LEU A 152 5.89 -11.25 -16.52
CA LEU A 152 5.68 -10.67 -17.85
C LEU A 152 6.09 -9.19 -17.81
N ARG A 153 6.97 -8.77 -18.71
CA ARG A 153 7.48 -7.39 -18.78
C ARG A 153 7.56 -6.91 -20.22
N GLY A 154 6.64 -6.03 -20.60
CA GLY A 154 6.57 -5.45 -21.94
C GLY A 154 6.37 -6.50 -23.02
N VAL A 155 5.49 -7.48 -22.77
CA VAL A 155 5.18 -8.56 -23.72
C VAL A 155 4.06 -8.14 -24.69
N ASP A 156 3.98 -8.79 -25.86
CA ASP A 156 2.86 -8.63 -26.81
C ASP A 156 2.37 -10.00 -27.32
N GLY A 157 1.09 -10.33 -27.12
CA GLY A 157 0.53 -11.57 -27.66
C GLY A 157 1.01 -12.80 -26.89
N VAL A 158 0.94 -12.75 -25.56
CA VAL A 158 1.30 -13.87 -24.67
C VAL A 158 0.05 -14.53 -24.12
N ASN A 159 -0.02 -15.85 -24.22
CA ASN A 159 -1.14 -16.65 -23.71
C ASN A 159 -0.65 -17.69 -22.71
N VAL A 160 -1.36 -17.89 -21.61
CA VAL A 160 -1.03 -18.87 -20.56
C VAL A 160 -2.28 -19.67 -20.20
N TYR A 161 -2.21 -20.99 -20.39
CA TYR A 161 -3.35 -21.89 -20.32
C TYR A 161 -3.12 -23.10 -19.41
N GLY A 162 -4.00 -23.31 -18.43
CA GLY A 162 -4.13 -24.59 -17.70
C GLY A 162 -3.12 -24.85 -16.58
N LEU A 163 -2.18 -23.93 -16.32
CA LEU A 163 -1.07 -24.13 -15.38
C LEU A 163 -1.47 -23.96 -13.92
N THR A 164 -0.86 -24.76 -13.03
CA THR A 164 -0.81 -24.46 -11.60
C THR A 164 0.53 -23.78 -11.25
N LEU A 165 0.47 -22.55 -10.75
CA LEU A 165 1.61 -21.74 -10.30
C LEU A 165 1.55 -21.60 -8.78
N ARG A 166 2.51 -22.19 -8.06
CA ARG A 166 2.38 -22.30 -6.60
C ARG A 166 3.66 -22.17 -5.81
N GLU A 167 3.49 -21.77 -4.55
CA GLU A 167 4.56 -21.69 -3.55
C GLU A 167 5.72 -20.77 -3.98
N SER A 168 5.43 -19.73 -4.76
CA SER A 168 6.42 -18.70 -5.10
C SER A 168 6.84 -17.89 -3.86
N GLY A 169 8.00 -17.26 -3.91
CA GLY A 169 8.46 -16.29 -2.90
C GLY A 169 7.99 -14.87 -3.19
N GLY A 170 7.12 -14.69 -4.17
CA GLY A 170 6.48 -13.44 -4.56
C GLY A 170 5.07 -13.73 -5.06
N ASP A 171 4.81 -13.41 -6.32
CA ASP A 171 3.49 -13.57 -6.95
C ASP A 171 3.43 -14.82 -7.84
N GLY A 172 2.22 -15.35 -8.05
CA GLY A 172 1.99 -16.37 -9.07
C GLY A 172 2.26 -15.82 -10.47
N ILE A 173 1.58 -14.74 -10.85
CA ILE A 173 1.82 -14.00 -12.10
C ILE A 173 2.05 -12.53 -11.81
N TYR A 174 3.10 -11.97 -12.38
CA TYR A 174 3.46 -10.56 -12.25
C TYR A 174 3.49 -9.88 -13.62
N PHE A 175 2.55 -8.97 -13.86
CA PHE A 175 2.56 -8.07 -15.03
C PHE A 175 3.34 -6.81 -14.67
N GLY A 176 4.65 -6.89 -14.82
CA GLY A 176 5.58 -5.88 -14.36
C GLY A 176 5.75 -4.69 -15.27
N ALA A 177 6.19 -3.59 -14.66
CA ALA A 177 6.79 -2.49 -15.39
C ALA A 177 8.14 -2.89 -16.02
N GLY A 178 8.43 -2.34 -17.19
CA GLY A 178 9.67 -2.58 -17.95
C GLY A 178 9.98 -1.50 -18.99
N GLY A 179 9.37 -0.31 -18.85
CA GLY A 179 9.39 0.76 -19.83
C GLY A 179 8.32 0.64 -20.92
N VAL A 180 7.69 -0.53 -21.06
CA VAL A 180 6.60 -0.82 -22.02
C VAL A 180 5.49 -1.59 -21.32
N THR A 181 4.23 -1.23 -21.60
CA THR A 181 3.02 -1.91 -21.13
C THR A 181 2.92 -3.34 -21.68
N ASN A 182 2.42 -4.29 -20.87
CA ASN A 182 2.10 -5.63 -21.36
C ASN A 182 0.84 -5.57 -22.23
N PHE A 183 0.91 -6.07 -23.46
CA PHE A 183 -0.14 -5.90 -24.46
C PHE A 183 -0.67 -7.26 -24.94
N ASN A 184 -1.98 -7.35 -25.19
CA ASN A 184 -2.63 -8.55 -25.74
C ASN A 184 -2.25 -9.84 -24.98
N VAL A 185 -2.63 -9.91 -23.70
CA VAL A 185 -2.34 -11.08 -22.87
C VAL A 185 -3.61 -11.83 -22.53
N HIS A 186 -3.55 -13.16 -22.59
CA HIS A 186 -4.65 -14.03 -22.19
C HIS A 186 -4.20 -15.06 -21.15
N ILE A 187 -4.79 -15.00 -19.96
CA ILE A 187 -4.61 -15.99 -18.89
C ILE A 187 -5.89 -16.78 -18.76
N LYS A 188 -5.83 -18.11 -18.90
CA LYS A 188 -7.03 -18.96 -18.82
C LYS A 188 -6.77 -20.28 -18.11
N ASP A 189 -7.75 -20.75 -17.33
CA ASP A 189 -7.71 -22.04 -16.63
C ASP A 189 -6.47 -22.15 -15.70
N VAL A 190 -5.99 -21.04 -15.16
CA VAL A 190 -4.78 -21.00 -14.31
C VAL A 190 -5.15 -21.08 -12.83
N ILE A 191 -4.31 -21.74 -12.04
CA ILE A 191 -4.41 -21.77 -10.58
C ILE A 191 -3.16 -21.12 -9.99
N CYS A 192 -3.33 -20.03 -9.26
CA CYS A 192 -2.31 -19.45 -8.39
C CYS A 192 -2.58 -19.88 -6.95
N ASP A 193 -1.72 -20.71 -6.36
CA ASP A 193 -1.97 -21.31 -5.03
C ASP A 193 -0.81 -21.07 -4.07
N SER A 194 -1.12 -20.58 -2.87
CA SER A 194 -0.18 -20.50 -1.75
C SER A 194 1.09 -19.70 -2.09
N ASN A 195 0.93 -18.59 -2.82
CA ASN A 195 2.02 -17.67 -3.15
C ASN A 195 2.29 -16.69 -1.99
N TYR A 196 3.52 -16.20 -1.89
CA TYR A 196 3.99 -15.43 -0.73
C TYR A 196 3.40 -14.02 -0.65
N ARG A 197 3.30 -13.33 -1.79
CA ARG A 197 2.87 -11.93 -1.88
C ARG A 197 1.48 -11.79 -2.48
N GLN A 198 1.25 -12.16 -3.74
CA GLN A 198 -0.07 -12.14 -4.39
C GLN A 198 -0.36 -13.41 -5.20
N GLY A 199 -1.62 -13.66 -5.52
CA GLY A 199 -1.96 -14.56 -6.64
C GLY A 199 -1.47 -13.96 -7.96
N ILE A 200 -1.97 -12.76 -8.30
CA ILE A 200 -1.60 -11.99 -9.49
C ILE A 200 -1.35 -10.52 -9.12
N SER A 201 -0.34 -9.89 -9.70
CA SER A 201 -0.17 -8.42 -9.64
C SER A 201 -0.18 -7.82 -11.04
N VAL A 202 -0.89 -6.72 -11.21
CA VAL A 202 -0.97 -5.96 -12.46
C VAL A 202 -0.47 -4.53 -12.25
N ILE A 203 0.78 -4.28 -12.64
CA ILE A 203 1.35 -2.92 -12.67
C ILE A 203 0.87 -2.21 -13.94
N THR A 204 0.99 -2.88 -15.08
CA THR A 204 0.56 -2.34 -16.36
C THR A 204 0.14 -3.43 -17.34
N ALA A 205 -1.05 -3.27 -17.92
CA ALA A 205 -1.55 -4.08 -19.00
C ALA A 205 -2.56 -3.31 -19.86
N GLU A 206 -2.58 -3.64 -21.15
CA GLU A 206 -3.59 -3.19 -22.10
C GLU A 206 -4.05 -4.38 -22.96
N ASN A 207 -5.36 -4.55 -23.13
CA ASN A 207 -5.97 -5.74 -23.75
C ASN A 207 -5.60 -7.03 -23.01
N LEU A 208 -5.96 -7.09 -21.72
CA LEU A 208 -5.75 -8.26 -20.87
C LEU A 208 -7.07 -8.99 -20.64
N LEU A 209 -7.11 -10.28 -20.96
CA LEU A 209 -8.18 -11.19 -20.59
C LEU A 209 -7.68 -12.20 -19.55
N ILE A 210 -8.37 -12.30 -18.42
CA ILE A 210 -8.17 -13.36 -17.42
C ILE A 210 -9.49 -14.12 -17.31
N GLU A 211 -9.53 -15.39 -17.66
CA GLU A 211 -10.75 -16.21 -17.56
C GLU A 211 -10.53 -17.52 -16.80
N ASP A 212 -11.57 -17.99 -16.12
CA ASP A 212 -11.60 -19.33 -15.48
C ASP A 212 -10.39 -19.58 -14.54
N THR A 213 -9.95 -18.54 -13.83
CA THR A 213 -8.70 -18.54 -13.04
C THR A 213 -8.99 -18.51 -11.53
N ILE A 214 -8.20 -19.26 -10.76
CA ILE A 214 -8.32 -19.36 -9.29
C ILE A 214 -7.07 -18.77 -8.64
N MET A 215 -7.26 -17.84 -7.69
CA MET A 215 -6.19 -17.26 -6.87
C MET A 215 -6.48 -17.49 -5.39
N ARG A 216 -5.72 -18.37 -4.73
CA ARG A 216 -6.06 -18.82 -3.38
C ARG A 216 -4.89 -19.02 -2.43
N ASN A 217 -5.21 -19.00 -1.13
CA ASN A 217 -4.30 -19.30 -0.02
C ASN A 217 -3.05 -18.40 0.04
N THR A 218 -3.11 -17.21 -0.58
CA THR A 218 -1.98 -16.26 -0.57
C THR A 218 -1.72 -15.77 0.85
N SER A 219 -0.48 -15.96 1.31
CA SER A 219 -0.04 -15.54 2.65
C SER A 219 1.49 -15.53 2.74
N GLY A 220 2.04 -14.62 3.56
CA GLY A 220 3.47 -14.42 3.69
C GLY A 220 3.90 -12.97 3.88
N THR A 221 4.01 -12.20 2.79
CA THR A 221 4.34 -10.77 2.82
C THR A 221 3.20 -9.93 2.22
N PRO A 222 2.80 -8.80 2.85
CA PRO A 222 1.78 -7.91 2.29
C PRO A 222 2.04 -7.54 0.81
N PRO A 223 0.99 -7.40 -0.02
CA PRO A 223 -0.41 -7.23 0.40
C PRO A 223 -1.22 -8.51 0.66
N GLN A 224 -0.85 -9.69 0.15
CA GLN A 224 -1.53 -11.00 0.38
C GLN A 224 -2.95 -11.14 -0.20
N ALA A 225 -3.24 -10.39 -1.24
CA ALA A 225 -4.46 -10.42 -2.05
C ALA A 225 -4.50 -11.56 -3.07
N GLY A 226 -5.72 -11.87 -3.54
CA GLY A 226 -5.92 -12.75 -4.69
C GLY A 226 -5.38 -12.12 -5.97
N ILE A 227 -5.76 -10.86 -6.23
CA ILE A 227 -5.16 -10.02 -7.28
C ILE A 227 -5.07 -8.56 -6.83
N ASP A 228 -4.02 -7.87 -7.28
CA ASP A 228 -3.81 -6.45 -7.05
C ASP A 228 -3.48 -5.70 -8.34
N PHE A 229 -4.31 -4.70 -8.65
CA PHE A 229 -4.06 -3.70 -9.69
C PHE A 229 -3.32 -2.52 -9.05
N GLU A 230 -2.01 -2.54 -9.15
CA GLU A 230 -1.07 -1.70 -8.38
C GLU A 230 -0.04 -1.00 -9.29
N PRO A 231 -0.45 -0.07 -10.16
CA PRO A 231 0.50 0.77 -10.90
C PRO A 231 1.44 1.50 -9.94
N ASN A 232 2.68 1.72 -10.37
CA ASN A 232 3.72 2.47 -9.68
C ASN A 232 3.78 3.94 -10.09
N ASN A 233 3.30 4.31 -11.29
CA ASN A 233 3.42 5.66 -11.87
C ASN A 233 2.22 6.01 -12.77
N PRO A 234 1.97 7.31 -13.04
CA PRO A 234 0.84 7.76 -13.85
C PRO A 234 0.82 7.28 -15.31
N GLU A 235 1.97 6.97 -15.92
CA GLU A 235 2.06 6.57 -17.33
C GLU A 235 1.69 5.11 -17.58
N GLU A 236 1.56 4.32 -16.52
CA GLU A 236 1.20 2.92 -16.61
C GLU A 236 -0.29 2.75 -16.88
N ARG A 237 -0.63 1.69 -17.60
CA ARG A 237 -1.96 1.49 -18.17
C ARG A 237 -2.68 0.33 -17.51
N LEU A 238 -3.96 0.53 -17.21
CA LEU A 238 -4.94 -0.51 -16.88
C LEU A 238 -6.13 -0.37 -17.82
N VAL A 239 -5.93 -0.68 -19.10
CA VAL A 239 -6.86 -0.33 -20.18
C VAL A 239 -7.39 -1.60 -20.86
N ASN A 240 -8.71 -1.68 -21.05
CA ASN A 240 -9.37 -2.83 -21.67
C ASN A 240 -8.96 -4.16 -21.00
N ILE A 241 -9.22 -4.27 -19.71
CA ILE A 241 -8.98 -5.48 -18.92
C ILE A 241 -10.31 -6.14 -18.60
N VAL A 242 -10.42 -7.44 -18.87
CA VAL A 242 -11.59 -8.24 -18.51
C VAL A 242 -11.17 -9.43 -17.66
N MET A 243 -11.85 -9.61 -16.54
CA MET A 243 -11.79 -10.82 -15.73
C MET A 243 -13.14 -11.54 -15.81
N ARG A 244 -13.15 -12.83 -16.15
CA ARG A 244 -14.39 -13.60 -16.28
C ARG A 244 -14.31 -14.95 -15.57
N ASN A 245 -15.33 -15.31 -14.81
CA ASN A 245 -15.42 -16.61 -14.09
C ASN A 245 -14.22 -16.86 -13.16
N CYS A 246 -13.63 -15.81 -12.59
CA CYS A 246 -12.48 -15.96 -11.71
C CYS A 246 -12.91 -16.14 -10.25
N LEU A 247 -12.10 -16.84 -9.47
CA LEU A 247 -12.30 -17.08 -8.04
C LEU A 247 -11.10 -16.59 -7.23
N THR A 248 -11.33 -15.74 -6.24
CA THR A 248 -10.39 -15.55 -5.13
C THR A 248 -10.89 -16.27 -3.89
N GLU A 249 -10.00 -16.99 -3.21
CA GLU A 249 -10.40 -17.81 -2.07
C GLU A 249 -9.33 -17.86 -0.97
N ASN A 250 -9.74 -17.60 0.27
CA ASN A 250 -8.91 -17.80 1.47
C ASN A 250 -7.54 -17.09 1.40
N ASN A 251 -7.44 -15.94 0.74
CA ASN A 251 -6.24 -15.13 0.78
C ASN A 251 -6.18 -14.35 2.10
N ASN A 252 -5.00 -14.06 2.64
CA ASN A 252 -4.87 -13.39 3.94
C ASN A 252 -5.24 -11.90 3.91
N SER A 253 -5.59 -11.37 2.74
CA SER A 253 -6.02 -9.99 2.50
C SER A 253 -7.18 -9.94 1.51
N THR A 254 -7.31 -8.86 0.74
CA THR A 254 -8.45 -8.57 -0.13
C THR A 254 -8.49 -9.51 -1.34
N GLY A 255 -9.68 -9.92 -1.78
CA GLY A 255 -9.85 -10.73 -2.98
C GLY A 255 -9.38 -9.97 -4.23
N TYR A 256 -10.12 -8.93 -4.60
CA TYR A 256 -9.83 -8.06 -5.74
C TYR A 256 -9.40 -6.65 -5.27
N THR A 257 -8.13 -6.31 -5.43
CA THR A 257 -7.58 -5.02 -4.96
C THR A 257 -7.28 -4.08 -6.12
N PHE A 258 -7.63 -2.81 -5.95
CA PHE A 258 -7.20 -1.70 -6.79
C PHE A 258 -6.48 -0.67 -5.93
N TYR A 259 -5.15 -0.66 -6.00
CA TYR A 259 -4.30 0.35 -5.38
C TYR A 259 -3.83 1.36 -6.44
N LEU A 260 -4.68 2.34 -6.75
CA LEU A 260 -4.48 3.29 -7.86
C LEU A 260 -3.92 4.64 -7.43
N ARG A 261 -3.43 4.77 -6.18
CA ARG A 261 -2.85 6.03 -5.68
C ARG A 261 -1.72 6.60 -6.53
N PRO A 262 -0.86 5.77 -7.16
CA PRO A 262 0.22 6.31 -7.98
C PRO A 262 -0.23 6.83 -9.36
N MET A 263 -1.50 6.62 -9.74
CA MET A 263 -2.09 7.21 -10.94
C MET A 263 -2.75 8.56 -10.61
N ASP A 264 -2.82 9.45 -11.59
CA ASP A 264 -3.35 10.80 -11.42
C ASP A 264 -4.28 11.22 -12.58
N ALA A 265 -4.70 12.48 -12.62
CA ALA A 265 -5.59 12.99 -13.66
C ALA A 265 -4.97 13.01 -15.08
N THR A 266 -3.66 12.80 -15.21
CA THR A 266 -2.96 12.71 -16.50
C THR A 266 -2.86 11.27 -17.01
N SER A 267 -3.08 10.28 -16.13
CA SER A 267 -3.15 8.88 -16.50
C SER A 267 -4.25 8.61 -17.53
N LEU A 268 -4.02 7.62 -18.39
CA LEU A 268 -5.09 7.12 -19.25
C LEU A 268 -6.22 6.55 -18.38
N PRO A 269 -7.50 6.78 -18.73
CA PRO A 269 -8.61 6.28 -17.95
C PRO A 269 -8.56 4.75 -17.77
N VAL A 270 -8.74 4.31 -16.53
CA VAL A 270 -8.81 2.89 -16.19
C VAL A 270 -10.05 2.27 -16.84
N SER A 271 -9.93 1.06 -17.37
CA SER A 271 -11.06 0.32 -17.94
C SER A 271 -10.93 -1.16 -17.57
N VAL A 272 -11.53 -1.54 -16.45
CA VAL A 272 -11.48 -2.91 -15.93
C VAL A 272 -12.88 -3.43 -15.68
N ARG A 273 -13.20 -4.63 -16.18
CA ARG A 273 -14.50 -5.25 -16.05
C ARG A 273 -14.39 -6.67 -15.50
N PHE A 274 -15.20 -6.99 -14.50
CA PHE A 274 -15.36 -8.31 -13.91
C PHE A 274 -16.71 -8.90 -14.30
N GLU A 275 -16.73 -10.15 -14.71
CA GLU A 275 -17.93 -10.86 -15.15
C GLU A 275 -18.01 -12.21 -14.45
N ASN A 276 -19.07 -12.43 -13.66
CA ASN A 276 -19.27 -13.70 -12.96
C ASN A 276 -18.07 -14.13 -12.09
N CYS A 277 -17.39 -13.16 -11.49
CA CYS A 277 -16.25 -13.38 -10.58
C CYS A 277 -16.72 -13.51 -9.13
N ARG A 278 -15.99 -14.27 -8.29
CA ARG A 278 -16.35 -14.50 -6.89
C ARG A 278 -15.15 -14.39 -5.95
N SER A 279 -15.32 -13.70 -4.83
CA SER A 279 -14.40 -13.69 -3.69
C SER A 279 -15.03 -14.44 -2.52
N VAL A 280 -14.28 -15.37 -1.91
CA VAL A 280 -14.77 -16.24 -0.82
C VAL A 280 -13.75 -16.34 0.31
N GLY A 281 -14.15 -15.95 1.52
CA GLY A 281 -13.33 -16.20 2.72
C GLY A 281 -12.00 -15.44 2.75
N ASP A 282 -11.87 -14.39 1.95
CA ASP A 282 -10.68 -13.55 1.91
C ASP A 282 -10.57 -12.72 3.21
N GLY A 283 -9.38 -12.65 3.81
CA GLY A 283 -9.12 -12.01 5.11
C GLY A 283 -9.21 -10.47 5.08
N GLY A 284 -9.24 -9.88 3.88
CA GLY A 284 -9.48 -8.46 3.65
C GLY A 284 -10.92 -8.20 3.18
N TYR A 285 -11.06 -7.28 2.22
CA TYR A 285 -12.35 -7.00 1.58
C TYR A 285 -12.62 -8.04 0.49
N GLY A 286 -13.88 -8.18 0.05
CA GLY A 286 -14.15 -8.89 -1.20
C GLY A 286 -13.56 -8.16 -2.40
N THR A 287 -13.84 -6.87 -2.49
CA THR A 287 -13.17 -5.93 -3.39
C THR A 287 -12.85 -4.60 -2.69
N ARG A 288 -11.72 -3.99 -3.05
CA ARG A 288 -11.33 -2.67 -2.55
C ARG A 288 -10.80 -1.76 -3.64
N VAL A 289 -11.40 -0.59 -3.80
CA VAL A 289 -10.96 0.46 -4.73
C VAL A 289 -10.41 1.65 -3.98
N VAL A 290 -9.16 1.99 -4.27
CA VAL A 290 -8.42 3.06 -3.62
C VAL A 290 -7.74 3.93 -4.68
N THR A 291 -8.05 5.22 -4.70
CA THR A 291 -7.26 6.24 -5.40
C THR A 291 -6.58 7.18 -4.39
N ASP A 292 -5.94 8.25 -4.86
CA ASP A 292 -5.63 9.39 -4.01
C ASP A 292 -6.91 10.15 -3.59
N THR A 293 -6.78 11.24 -2.84
CA THR A 293 -7.93 11.98 -2.26
C THR A 293 -8.30 13.26 -2.99
N THR A 294 -7.49 13.71 -3.93
CA THR A 294 -7.72 14.96 -4.67
C THR A 294 -8.05 14.68 -6.13
N LEU A 295 -8.73 15.63 -6.80
CA LEU A 295 -9.06 15.49 -8.21
C LEU A 295 -7.83 15.51 -9.13
N GLU A 296 -6.76 16.20 -8.75
CA GLU A 296 -5.53 16.27 -9.54
C GLU A 296 -4.76 14.96 -9.48
N ASN A 297 -4.68 14.35 -8.29
CA ASN A 297 -3.91 13.13 -8.04
C ASN A 297 -4.74 11.84 -8.16
N SER A 298 -5.92 11.89 -8.76
CA SER A 298 -6.77 10.69 -8.93
C SER A 298 -7.14 10.46 -10.38
N VAL A 299 -6.97 9.23 -10.81
CA VAL A 299 -7.28 8.77 -12.17
C VAL A 299 -8.78 8.67 -12.44
N ASP A 300 -9.15 8.86 -13.71
CA ASP A 300 -10.51 8.67 -14.22
C ASP A 300 -10.72 7.26 -14.81
N GLY A 301 -11.95 6.93 -15.21
CA GLY A 301 -12.26 5.67 -15.91
C GLY A 301 -13.44 4.89 -15.32
N LEU A 302 -13.48 3.59 -15.61
CA LEU A 302 -14.54 2.68 -15.18
C LEU A 302 -13.95 1.38 -14.64
N ILE A 303 -14.38 1.03 -13.42
CA ILE A 303 -14.26 -0.31 -12.85
C ILE A 303 -15.66 -0.87 -12.71
N GLU A 304 -15.95 -1.96 -13.41
CA GLU A 304 -17.31 -2.51 -13.47
C GLU A 304 -17.34 -3.97 -13.03
N TYR A 305 -18.26 -4.32 -12.14
CA TYR A 305 -18.53 -5.68 -11.68
C TYR A 305 -19.92 -6.09 -12.16
N VAL A 306 -20.02 -7.22 -12.84
CA VAL A 306 -21.29 -7.75 -13.36
C VAL A 306 -21.46 -9.20 -12.94
N ASP A 307 -22.58 -9.50 -12.30
CA ASP A 307 -22.92 -10.83 -11.78
C ASP A 307 -21.86 -11.38 -10.80
N CYS A 308 -21.13 -10.49 -10.10
CA CYS A 308 -20.08 -10.86 -9.15
C CYS A 308 -20.62 -11.15 -7.74
N VAL A 309 -19.89 -11.98 -6.98
CA VAL A 309 -20.25 -12.35 -5.59
C VAL A 309 -19.08 -12.10 -4.65
N PHE A 310 -19.33 -11.41 -3.53
CA PHE A 310 -18.37 -11.18 -2.46
C PHE A 310 -18.89 -11.82 -1.17
N GLU A 311 -18.20 -12.84 -0.67
CA GLU A 311 -18.76 -13.71 0.36
C GLU A 311 -17.78 -14.01 1.49
N SER A 312 -18.28 -13.89 2.72
CA SER A 312 -17.56 -14.29 3.94
C SER A 312 -16.17 -13.65 4.09
N SER A 313 -15.96 -12.47 3.53
CA SER A 313 -14.73 -11.70 3.73
C SER A 313 -14.66 -11.21 5.18
N ALA A 314 -13.47 -11.18 5.77
CA ALA A 314 -13.30 -10.74 7.17
C ALA A 314 -13.44 -9.22 7.35
N ARG A 315 -13.36 -8.44 6.26
CA ARG A 315 -13.72 -7.00 6.19
C ARG A 315 -14.98 -6.83 5.34
N PRO A 316 -15.53 -5.60 5.16
CA PRO A 316 -16.66 -5.36 4.25
C PRO A 316 -16.45 -6.02 2.89
N GLY A 317 -17.52 -6.50 2.27
CA GLY A 317 -17.45 -7.07 0.92
C GLY A 317 -16.96 -6.04 -0.10
N ILE A 318 -17.35 -4.77 0.07
CA ILE A 318 -16.99 -3.67 -0.82
C ILE A 318 -16.38 -2.53 0.00
N GLY A 319 -15.17 -2.10 -0.39
CA GLY A 319 -14.49 -0.93 0.19
C GLY A 319 -14.15 0.12 -0.87
N ILE A 320 -14.61 1.36 -0.69
CA ILE A 320 -14.39 2.47 -1.63
C ILE A 320 -13.67 3.64 -0.94
N SER A 321 -12.61 4.14 -1.55
CA SER A 321 -11.90 5.34 -1.11
C SER A 321 -11.35 6.08 -2.34
N LYS A 322 -12.18 6.97 -2.91
CA LYS A 322 -11.86 7.79 -4.08
C LYS A 322 -12.73 9.06 -4.13
N PRO A 323 -12.29 10.13 -4.81
CA PRO A 323 -13.15 11.26 -5.13
C PRO A 323 -14.37 10.81 -5.94
N ALA A 324 -15.52 11.43 -5.70
CA ALA A 324 -16.76 11.13 -6.41
C ALA A 324 -16.62 11.40 -7.91
N GLU A 325 -16.01 12.55 -8.25
CA GLU A 325 -15.85 13.04 -9.62
C GLU A 325 -14.72 12.35 -10.42
N ARG A 326 -14.05 11.34 -9.84
CA ARG A 326 -12.93 10.63 -10.48
C ARG A 326 -13.19 9.15 -10.58
N GLY A 327 -13.36 8.68 -11.82
CA GLY A 327 -13.68 7.31 -12.13
C GLY A 327 -15.04 6.89 -11.61
N THR A 328 -15.68 5.93 -12.27
CA THR A 328 -16.91 5.30 -11.79
C THR A 328 -16.60 3.88 -11.35
N VAL A 329 -17.13 3.49 -10.18
CA VAL A 329 -17.19 2.07 -9.80
C VAL A 329 -18.64 1.62 -9.90
N ARG A 330 -18.92 0.63 -10.75
CA ARG A 330 -20.28 0.18 -11.03
C ARG A 330 -20.45 -1.29 -10.68
N PHE A 331 -21.51 -1.60 -9.95
CA PHE A 331 -21.89 -2.97 -9.59
C PHE A 331 -23.25 -3.29 -10.22
N VAL A 332 -23.34 -4.35 -11.02
CA VAL A 332 -24.57 -4.75 -11.71
C VAL A 332 -24.88 -6.19 -11.37
N ASN A 333 -26.05 -6.43 -10.76
CA ASN A 333 -26.50 -7.76 -10.33
C ASN A 333 -25.49 -8.48 -9.42
N CYS A 334 -24.73 -7.72 -8.62
CA CYS A 334 -23.75 -8.29 -7.70
C CYS A 334 -24.40 -8.77 -6.40
N LYS A 335 -23.68 -9.58 -5.64
CA LYS A 335 -24.09 -10.04 -4.30
C LYS A 335 -23.00 -9.80 -3.29
N VAL A 336 -23.37 -9.33 -2.10
CA VAL A 336 -22.51 -9.35 -0.91
C VAL A 336 -23.17 -10.24 0.14
N ILE A 337 -22.44 -11.20 0.67
CA ILE A 337 -22.97 -12.28 1.50
C ILE A 337 -22.13 -12.44 2.76
N ASN A 338 -22.72 -12.20 3.93
CA ASN A 338 -22.13 -12.48 5.25
C ASN A 338 -20.69 -11.94 5.44
N THR A 339 -20.44 -10.69 5.04
CA THR A 339 -19.10 -10.06 5.11
C THR A 339 -18.87 -9.29 6.42
N GLY A 340 -17.63 -8.93 6.74
CA GLY A 340 -17.28 -8.21 7.97
C GLY A 340 -16.79 -9.12 9.12
N GLY A 341 -16.62 -10.42 8.85
CA GLY A 341 -16.15 -11.38 9.83
C GLY A 341 -17.07 -11.52 11.05
N GLU A 342 -16.48 -11.67 12.24
CA GLU A 342 -17.23 -11.74 13.50
C GLU A 342 -17.70 -10.35 14.00
N ASP A 343 -17.24 -9.26 13.37
CA ASP A 343 -17.61 -7.89 13.77
C ASP A 343 -18.97 -7.52 13.16
N THR A 344 -20.00 -7.59 14.00
CA THR A 344 -21.38 -7.28 13.62
C THR A 344 -21.65 -5.78 13.50
N THR A 345 -20.68 -4.90 13.78
CA THR A 345 -20.86 -3.44 13.72
C THR A 345 -20.40 -2.83 12.39
N VAL A 346 -19.61 -3.57 11.62
CA VAL A 346 -19.03 -3.11 10.36
C VAL A 346 -20.00 -3.36 9.20
N SER A 347 -20.46 -2.32 8.49
CA SER A 347 -21.36 -2.52 7.35
C SER A 347 -20.75 -3.36 6.22
N PRO A 348 -21.55 -4.12 5.44
CA PRO A 348 -21.08 -4.87 4.27
C PRO A 348 -20.44 -4.03 3.17
N ILE A 349 -20.85 -2.76 3.06
CA ILE A 349 -20.30 -1.77 2.13
C ILE A 349 -19.73 -0.62 2.96
N MET A 350 -18.50 -0.20 2.65
CA MET A 350 -17.84 0.87 3.38
C MET A 350 -17.17 1.88 2.45
N PHE A 351 -17.50 3.15 2.66
CA PHE A 351 -16.82 4.30 2.08
C PHE A 351 -15.82 4.87 3.09
N ASN A 352 -14.71 5.43 2.60
CA ASN A 352 -13.74 6.09 3.47
C ASN A 352 -13.17 7.33 2.77
N SER A 353 -13.22 8.49 3.41
CA SER A 353 -12.32 9.59 3.09
C SER A 353 -10.99 9.35 3.80
N ARG A 354 -9.92 10.00 3.31
CA ARG A 354 -8.64 10.01 4.00
C ARG A 354 -8.29 11.42 4.40
N MET A 355 -7.35 11.53 5.32
CA MET A 355 -6.72 12.79 5.65
C MET A 355 -6.24 13.54 4.42
N GLY A 356 -6.53 14.84 4.37
CA GLY A 356 -6.18 15.70 3.24
C GLY A 356 -7.16 15.66 2.07
N ALA A 357 -8.22 14.83 2.13
CA ALA A 357 -9.35 14.97 1.23
C ALA A 357 -10.02 16.34 1.43
N ASP A 358 -10.37 16.97 0.32
CA ASP A 358 -11.08 18.26 0.25
C ASP A 358 -12.25 18.22 -0.75
N VAL A 359 -12.47 17.07 -1.38
CA VAL A 359 -13.54 16.81 -2.35
C VAL A 359 -14.40 15.62 -1.91
N PRO A 360 -15.68 15.56 -2.36
CA PRO A 360 -16.58 14.49 -1.97
C PRO A 360 -16.03 13.09 -2.32
N VAL A 361 -16.34 12.10 -1.49
CA VAL A 361 -16.08 10.68 -1.77
C VAL A 361 -17.31 10.05 -2.42
N GLY A 362 -17.13 9.15 -3.39
CA GLY A 362 -18.25 8.40 -3.97
C GLY A 362 -18.04 8.03 -5.42
N GLY A 363 -18.96 8.39 -6.31
CA GLY A 363 -18.91 8.02 -7.74
C GLY A 363 -19.09 6.51 -7.93
N VAL A 364 -20.16 5.98 -7.31
CA VAL A 364 -20.47 4.55 -7.26
C VAL A 364 -21.93 4.33 -7.64
N GLU A 365 -22.15 3.36 -8.52
CA GLU A 365 -23.49 2.98 -8.97
C GLU A 365 -23.77 1.53 -8.59
N PHE A 366 -24.85 1.30 -7.87
CA PHE A 366 -25.35 -0.02 -7.51
C PHE A 366 -26.61 -0.33 -8.31
N VAL A 367 -26.56 -1.31 -9.21
CA VAL A 367 -27.71 -1.73 -10.01
C VAL A 367 -28.09 -3.13 -9.55
N ASP A 368 -29.21 -3.23 -8.84
CA ASP A 368 -29.73 -4.50 -8.31
C ASP A 368 -28.69 -5.30 -7.50
N LEU A 369 -27.94 -4.63 -6.61
CA LEU A 369 -26.98 -5.31 -5.74
C LEU A 369 -27.70 -5.99 -4.57
N GLU A 370 -27.60 -7.32 -4.47
CA GLU A 370 -28.19 -8.10 -3.38
C GLU A 370 -27.28 -8.11 -2.14
N LEU A 371 -27.84 -7.82 -0.98
CA LEU A 371 -27.17 -7.91 0.32
C LEU A 371 -27.83 -9.01 1.14
N HIS A 372 -27.08 -10.08 1.40
CA HIS A 372 -27.46 -11.19 2.28
C HIS A 372 -26.68 -11.01 3.57
N ASP A 373 -27.28 -10.36 4.55
CA ASP A 373 -26.62 -9.96 5.79
C ASP A 373 -27.47 -10.30 7.01
N ALA A 374 -26.97 -11.19 7.86
CA ALA A 374 -27.67 -11.65 9.05
C ALA A 374 -27.71 -10.62 10.21
N PRO A 375 -26.65 -9.83 10.47
CA PRO A 375 -26.68 -8.81 11.53
C PRO A 375 -27.62 -7.64 11.22
N ASP A 376 -28.31 -7.14 12.25
CA ASP A 376 -29.10 -5.92 12.18
C ASP A 376 -28.18 -4.68 12.20
N ARG A 377 -27.76 -4.24 11.00
CA ARG A 377 -26.85 -3.10 10.81
C ARG A 377 -27.13 -2.37 9.50
N ASN A 378 -26.64 -1.13 9.39
CA ASN A 378 -26.76 -0.35 8.16
C ASN A 378 -26.02 -1.05 7.00
N PRO A 379 -26.64 -1.16 5.81
CA PRO A 379 -26.02 -1.74 4.61
C PRO A 379 -24.73 -1.05 4.15
N ILE A 380 -24.68 0.27 4.32
CA ILE A 380 -23.55 1.11 3.93
C ILE A 380 -23.11 1.90 5.16
N SER A 381 -21.79 2.05 5.35
CA SER A 381 -21.21 3.00 6.30
C SER A 381 -20.17 3.89 5.63
N TYR A 382 -19.83 4.98 6.30
CA TYR A 382 -18.80 5.91 5.88
C TYR A 382 -17.90 6.29 7.05
N VAL A 383 -16.59 6.21 6.83
CA VAL A 383 -15.58 6.69 7.78
C VAL A 383 -14.96 7.98 7.23
N ASP A 384 -15.26 9.10 7.89
CA ASP A 384 -14.84 10.43 7.44
C ASP A 384 -13.51 10.86 8.09
N GLN A 385 -12.40 10.31 7.61
CA GLN A 385 -11.07 10.68 8.13
C GLN A 385 -10.60 12.07 7.67
N GLY A 386 -11.18 12.61 6.59
CA GLY A 386 -10.89 13.97 6.13
C GLY A 386 -11.56 15.05 6.98
N GLY A 387 -12.67 14.71 7.64
CA GLY A 387 -13.44 15.56 8.52
C GLY A 387 -14.34 16.52 7.75
N GLY A 388 -15.64 16.28 7.81
CA GLY A 388 -16.65 17.04 7.08
C GLY A 388 -16.66 16.75 5.57
N ILE A 389 -16.08 15.64 5.12
CA ILE A 389 -16.00 15.33 3.69
C ILE A 389 -17.31 14.70 3.25
N PRO A 390 -18.03 15.30 2.28
CA PRO A 390 -19.33 14.80 1.87
C PRO A 390 -19.23 13.51 1.04
N ILE A 391 -20.34 12.80 0.97
CA ILE A 391 -20.57 11.76 -0.03
C ILE A 391 -21.29 12.38 -1.22
N ALA A 392 -20.90 12.00 -2.45
CA ALA A 392 -21.59 12.43 -3.67
C ALA A 392 -21.58 11.31 -4.73
N ASP A 393 -22.49 11.40 -5.70
CA ASP A 393 -22.58 10.48 -6.84
C ASP A 393 -22.66 9.00 -6.44
N VAL A 394 -23.37 8.70 -5.36
CA VAL A 394 -23.75 7.34 -4.96
C VAL A 394 -25.20 7.13 -5.36
N SER A 395 -25.47 6.15 -6.22
CA SER A 395 -26.79 6.01 -6.85
C SER A 395 -27.20 4.57 -7.09
N GLY A 396 -28.48 4.40 -7.46
CA GLY A 396 -29.08 3.12 -7.82
C GLY A 396 -29.81 2.47 -6.66
N ASN A 397 -29.79 1.14 -6.56
CA ASN A 397 -30.58 0.39 -5.61
C ASN A 397 -29.85 -0.81 -4.99
N LEU A 398 -30.27 -1.14 -3.78
CA LEU A 398 -29.91 -2.35 -3.06
C LEU A 398 -31.13 -3.26 -2.95
N ILE A 399 -30.89 -4.57 -2.94
CA ILE A 399 -31.89 -5.58 -2.64
C ILE A 399 -31.46 -6.26 -1.34
N LEU A 400 -32.08 -5.87 -0.23
CA LEU A 400 -31.83 -6.49 1.07
C LEU A 400 -32.53 -7.85 1.11
N VAL A 401 -31.80 -8.88 1.54
CA VAL A 401 -32.30 -10.25 1.65
C VAL A 401 -32.12 -10.74 3.08
N ASP A 402 -33.22 -11.03 3.76
CA ASP A 402 -33.19 -11.52 5.14
C ASP A 402 -32.87 -13.03 5.24
N GLU A 403 -32.73 -13.53 6.47
CA GLU A 403 -32.45 -14.95 6.72
C GLU A 403 -33.55 -15.91 6.21
N GLN A 404 -34.78 -15.40 6.00
CA GLN A 404 -35.90 -16.17 5.43
C GLN A 404 -35.93 -16.11 3.90
N GLY A 405 -35.09 -15.28 3.28
CA GLY A 405 -35.01 -15.04 1.85
C GLY A 405 -36.03 -14.03 1.33
N GLU A 406 -36.71 -13.30 2.20
CA GLU A 406 -37.57 -12.18 1.79
C GLU A 406 -36.72 -11.04 1.25
N ARG A 407 -37.23 -10.35 0.23
CA ARG A 407 -36.49 -9.38 -0.56
C ARG A 407 -37.12 -8.00 -0.44
N GLU A 408 -36.33 -7.03 0.00
CA GLU A 408 -36.69 -5.61 0.00
C GLU A 408 -35.83 -4.87 -1.03
N ASN A 409 -36.48 -4.23 -2.02
CA ASN A 409 -35.78 -3.38 -2.98
C ASN A 409 -35.81 -1.93 -2.49
N LEU A 410 -34.63 -1.37 -2.26
CA LEU A 410 -34.44 -0.07 -1.68
C LEU A 410 -33.67 0.84 -2.64
N GLN A 411 -34.31 1.93 -3.07
CA GLN A 411 -33.67 2.97 -3.87
C GLN A 411 -32.80 3.84 -2.97
N LEU A 412 -31.56 4.07 -3.40
CA LEU A 412 -30.61 4.95 -2.70
C LEU A 412 -31.01 6.40 -2.98
N THR A 413 -31.53 7.05 -1.94
CA THR A 413 -31.89 8.47 -1.93
C THR A 413 -30.90 9.25 -1.08
N ASP A 414 -30.77 10.55 -1.33
CA ASP A 414 -29.87 11.41 -0.54
C ASP A 414 -30.22 11.36 0.95
N GLU A 415 -31.51 11.31 1.29
CA GLU A 415 -31.97 11.22 2.68
C GLU A 415 -31.50 9.92 3.36
N LEU A 416 -31.64 8.79 2.67
CA LEU A 416 -31.23 7.48 3.19
C LEU A 416 -29.71 7.38 3.33
N LEU A 417 -28.98 7.87 2.32
CA LEU A 417 -27.52 7.89 2.35
C LEU A 417 -27.02 8.78 3.49
N ALA A 418 -27.65 9.93 3.75
CA ALA A 418 -27.31 10.79 4.87
C ALA A 418 -27.60 10.15 6.25
N GLU A 419 -28.62 9.29 6.34
CA GLU A 419 -28.91 8.51 7.55
C GLU A 419 -27.83 7.44 7.81
N TRP A 420 -27.42 6.73 6.76
CA TRP A 420 -26.45 5.63 6.88
C TRP A 420 -24.99 6.06 6.92
N MET A 421 -24.69 7.17 6.25
CA MET A 421 -23.35 7.75 6.11
C MET A 421 -23.33 9.17 6.67
N PRO A 422 -23.55 9.35 7.98
CA PRO A 422 -23.50 10.67 8.59
C PRO A 422 -22.10 11.28 8.42
N ILE A 423 -22.06 12.49 7.90
CA ILE A 423 -20.82 13.27 7.78
C ILE A 423 -20.50 13.90 9.13
N MET A 424 -19.22 13.99 9.49
CA MET A 424 -18.82 14.68 10.71
C MET A 424 -19.23 16.15 10.62
N ALA A 425 -20.09 16.59 11.55
CA ALA A 425 -20.51 17.98 11.65
C ALA A 425 -19.39 18.84 12.25
N ILE A 426 -18.45 19.27 11.42
CA ILE A 426 -17.38 20.20 11.82
C ILE A 426 -17.52 21.53 11.06
N LYS A 427 -17.33 22.65 11.77
CA LYS A 427 -17.32 23.97 11.12
C LYS A 427 -16.09 24.09 10.23
N ASN A 428 -16.28 24.46 8.96
CA ASN A 428 -15.18 24.69 8.04
C ASN A 428 -14.49 26.02 8.35
N ILE A 429 -13.43 25.96 9.15
CA ILE A 429 -12.53 27.08 9.43
C ILE A 429 -11.29 26.87 8.56
N PRO A 430 -10.85 27.82 7.71
CA PRO A 430 -9.68 27.62 6.85
C PRO A 430 -8.38 27.55 7.65
N ARG A 431 -7.36 26.87 7.11
CA ARG A 431 -5.99 26.97 7.63
C ARG A 431 -5.44 28.34 7.26
N LEU A 432 -4.81 29.02 8.21
CA LEU A 432 -4.16 30.29 7.95
C LEU A 432 -2.83 30.04 7.24
N SER A 433 -2.62 30.65 6.06
CA SER A 433 -1.32 30.57 5.39
C SER A 433 -0.27 31.35 6.20
N LEU A 434 0.96 30.84 6.22
CA LEU A 434 2.11 31.58 6.74
C LEU A 434 2.82 32.40 5.65
N ASP A 435 2.40 32.26 4.39
CA ASP A 435 2.92 33.04 3.28
C ASP A 435 2.65 34.52 3.53
N ASP A 436 3.65 35.36 3.25
CA ASP A 436 3.61 36.81 3.48
C ASP A 436 3.45 37.24 4.97
N MET A 437 3.48 36.30 5.93
CA MET A 437 3.46 36.63 7.36
C MET A 437 4.87 36.92 7.88
N THR A 438 5.08 38.13 8.39
CA THR A 438 6.26 38.42 9.19
C THR A 438 6.07 37.86 10.60
N LEU A 439 6.79 36.79 10.93
CA LEU A 439 6.76 36.19 12.25
C LEU A 439 7.94 36.67 13.09
N VAL A 440 7.67 36.97 14.36
CA VAL A 440 8.68 37.41 15.35
C VAL A 440 8.55 36.62 16.65
N PRO A 441 9.62 36.47 17.44
CA PRO A 441 9.53 35.87 18.77
C PRO A 441 8.59 36.67 19.68
N LEU A 442 7.67 35.98 20.35
CA LEU A 442 6.76 36.57 21.33
C LEU A 442 7.56 37.04 22.56
N VAL A 443 7.45 38.33 22.87
CA VAL A 443 8.05 38.93 24.07
C VAL A 443 7.00 39.00 25.16
N LEU A 444 7.27 38.37 26.31
CA LEU A 444 6.39 38.38 27.49
C LEU A 444 6.91 39.36 28.54
N ASP A 445 6.01 40.13 29.15
CA ASP A 445 6.33 41.08 30.23
C ASP A 445 6.88 40.41 31.50
N SER A 446 6.59 39.11 31.68
CA SER A 446 7.11 38.29 32.77
C SER A 446 7.33 36.86 32.27
N PRO A 447 8.54 36.52 31.81
CA PRO A 447 8.83 35.17 31.31
C PRO A 447 8.78 34.17 32.47
N ALA A 448 8.08 33.05 32.25
CA ALA A 448 8.11 31.93 33.19
C ALA A 448 9.54 31.40 33.34
N VAL A 449 9.90 30.89 34.52
CA VAL A 449 11.17 30.17 34.72
C VAL A 449 11.11 28.88 33.91
N VAL A 450 11.84 28.84 32.80
CA VAL A 450 11.86 27.70 31.88
C VAL A 450 12.66 26.55 32.50
N THR A 451 11.99 25.44 32.81
CA THR A 451 12.63 24.14 33.06
C THR A 451 13.08 23.50 31.74
N ALA A 452 13.78 22.36 31.78
CA ALA A 452 14.10 21.61 30.56
C ALA A 452 12.84 21.42 29.68
N ILE A 453 12.89 21.92 28.44
CA ILE A 453 11.80 21.82 27.46
C ILE A 453 11.87 20.44 26.82
N ASN A 454 10.76 19.72 26.81
CA ASN A 454 10.66 18.43 26.14
C ASN A 454 9.96 18.59 24.78
N TRP A 455 10.72 18.43 23.70
CA TRP A 455 10.21 18.60 22.34
C TRP A 455 9.43 17.36 21.87
N PRO A 456 8.28 17.53 21.18
CA PRO A 456 7.51 16.44 20.63
C PRO A 456 8.29 15.58 19.64
N VAL A 457 7.98 14.29 19.64
CA VAL A 457 8.46 13.34 18.63
C VAL A 457 7.51 13.37 17.43
N ILE A 458 8.08 13.59 16.25
CA ILE A 458 7.40 13.68 14.97
C ILE A 458 7.56 12.38 14.20
N ARG A 459 6.51 12.00 13.48
CA ARG A 459 6.36 10.73 12.79
C ARG A 459 6.32 10.97 11.29
N ARG A 460 7.18 10.28 10.54
CA ARG A 460 7.36 10.44 9.09
C ARG A 460 7.93 11.81 8.72
N ASP A 461 7.09 12.76 8.36
CA ASP A 461 7.48 14.06 7.83
C ASP A 461 7.17 15.16 8.85
N GLY A 462 8.04 16.16 8.92
CA GLY A 462 7.81 17.32 9.76
C GLY A 462 8.46 18.59 9.23
N SER A 463 7.81 19.71 9.53
CA SER A 463 8.28 21.05 9.23
C SER A 463 8.37 21.86 10.50
N TYR A 464 9.43 22.65 10.63
CA TYR A 464 9.60 23.63 11.70
C TYR A 464 9.90 24.99 11.11
N VAL A 465 9.64 26.03 11.89
CA VAL A 465 10.09 27.40 11.62
C VAL A 465 10.95 27.89 12.78
N LEU A 466 12.05 28.57 12.47
CA LEU A 466 13.00 29.10 13.45
C LEU A 466 13.28 30.57 13.14
N TYR A 467 13.27 31.43 14.16
CA TYR A 467 13.64 32.84 13.99
C TYR A 467 15.10 33.06 14.39
N ALA A 468 15.90 33.66 13.52
CA ALA A 468 17.27 34.08 13.83
C ALA A 468 17.58 35.45 13.20
N GLY A 469 18.47 36.20 13.85
CA GLY A 469 19.06 37.42 13.31
C GLY A 469 20.24 37.12 12.39
N GLU A 470 20.52 38.05 11.48
CA GLU A 470 21.72 37.98 10.62
C GLU A 470 22.98 37.90 11.49
N GLY A 471 23.83 36.90 11.21
CA GLY A 471 25.06 36.64 11.95
C GLY A 471 24.89 35.79 13.21
N ASP A 472 23.67 35.38 13.57
CA ASP A 472 23.45 34.48 14.70
C ASP A 472 24.01 33.08 14.42
N GLU A 473 24.63 32.48 15.43
CA GLU A 473 25.08 31.08 15.38
C GLU A 473 23.94 30.15 15.78
N VAL A 474 23.21 29.64 14.79
CA VAL A 474 22.07 28.76 14.99
C VAL A 474 22.53 27.31 15.11
N SER A 475 22.09 26.64 16.16
CA SER A 475 22.23 25.19 16.36
C SER A 475 20.97 24.51 16.93
N PHE A 476 20.81 23.23 16.60
CA PHE A 476 19.87 22.28 17.21
C PHE A 476 20.34 20.84 16.94
N THR A 477 19.82 19.87 17.69
CA THR A 477 20.15 18.44 17.54
C THR A 477 18.96 17.69 16.96
N VAL A 478 19.21 16.86 15.94
CA VAL A 478 18.21 15.95 15.38
C VAL A 478 18.43 14.56 15.97
N GLU A 479 17.47 14.06 16.74
CA GLU A 479 17.44 12.66 17.18
C GLU A 479 16.56 11.85 16.22
N TYR A 480 17.15 10.90 15.50
CA TYR A 480 16.43 10.11 14.50
C TYR A 480 16.37 8.63 14.90
N THR A 481 15.16 8.12 15.17
CA THR A 481 14.96 6.81 15.81
C THR A 481 14.03 5.89 15.04
N GLN A 482 14.27 4.59 15.18
CA GLN A 482 13.49 3.53 14.55
C GLN A 482 12.08 3.42 15.14
N VAL A 483 11.11 3.12 14.28
CA VAL A 483 9.76 2.68 14.68
C VAL A 483 9.58 1.22 14.27
N GLY A 484 9.07 0.38 15.19
CA GLY A 484 8.87 -1.05 14.93
C GLY A 484 10.14 -1.75 14.43
N ARG A 485 10.01 -2.43 13.28
CA ARG A 485 11.14 -3.09 12.59
C ARG A 485 11.54 -2.36 11.30
N ASN A 486 11.15 -1.09 11.15
CA ASN A 486 11.37 -0.36 9.92
C ASN A 486 12.86 -0.09 9.70
N ALA A 487 13.38 -0.40 8.52
CA ALA A 487 14.73 -0.02 8.15
C ALA A 487 14.84 1.52 8.07
N GLY A 488 16.04 2.05 8.26
CA GLY A 488 16.32 3.48 8.13
C GLY A 488 17.53 3.73 7.26
N ARG A 489 17.44 4.79 6.46
CA ARG A 489 18.55 5.43 5.74
C ARG A 489 18.78 6.81 6.34
N GLU A 490 19.88 7.46 6.00
CA GLU A 490 20.10 8.87 6.38
C GLU A 490 18.90 9.74 5.99
N MET A 491 18.51 10.64 6.89
CA MET A 491 17.38 11.54 6.70
C MET A 491 17.89 12.92 6.27
N PRO A 492 17.47 13.46 5.12
CA PRO A 492 17.83 14.81 4.74
C PRO A 492 17.18 15.83 5.70
N VAL A 493 17.98 16.79 6.16
CA VAL A 493 17.57 17.94 6.95
C VAL A 493 17.92 19.18 6.15
N ARG A 494 16.90 19.89 5.68
CA ARG A 494 17.07 21.09 4.86
C ARG A 494 16.60 22.31 5.63
N VAL A 495 17.50 23.27 5.82
CA VAL A 495 17.20 24.57 6.39
C VAL A 495 17.19 25.59 5.26
N ILE A 496 16.05 26.23 5.07
CA ILE A 496 15.79 27.23 4.02
C ILE A 496 15.72 28.60 4.68
N ALA A 497 16.50 29.55 4.18
CA ALA A 497 16.56 30.93 4.63
C ALA A 497 15.30 31.73 4.25
N PRO A 498 15.05 32.90 4.86
CA PRO A 498 13.95 33.80 4.48
C PRO A 498 13.87 34.13 2.98
N SER A 499 15.01 34.24 2.31
CA SER A 499 15.14 34.46 0.86
C SER A 499 14.71 33.27 -0.01
N GLY A 500 14.53 32.08 0.58
CA GLY A 500 14.28 30.83 -0.12
C GLY A 500 15.55 30.05 -0.49
N GLU A 501 16.75 30.58 -0.21
CA GLU A 501 18.01 29.88 -0.43
C GLU A 501 18.29 28.86 0.67
N ALA A 502 19.06 27.81 0.38
CA ALA A 502 19.47 26.83 1.39
C ALA A 502 20.50 27.45 2.34
N ALA A 503 20.16 27.53 3.64
CA ALA A 503 21.07 27.98 4.69
C ALA A 503 21.95 26.84 5.23
N CYS A 504 21.41 25.61 5.27
CA CYS A 504 22.12 24.44 5.76
C CYS A 504 21.47 23.16 5.19
N GLU A 505 22.27 22.20 4.76
CA GLU A 505 21.81 20.86 4.41
C GLU A 505 22.69 19.82 5.10
N VAL A 506 22.07 18.95 5.90
CA VAL A 506 22.75 17.88 6.64
C VAL A 506 21.97 16.57 6.45
N ALA A 507 22.67 15.45 6.49
CA ALA A 507 22.07 14.12 6.51
C ALA A 507 22.09 13.58 7.95
N ALA A 508 20.93 13.50 8.59
CA ALA A 508 20.79 12.96 9.94
C ALA A 508 20.98 11.43 9.93
N VAL A 509 21.86 10.95 10.79
CA VAL A 509 22.25 9.54 10.85
C VAL A 509 21.17 8.73 11.56
N PHE A 510 20.77 7.60 10.96
CA PHE A 510 19.76 6.72 11.54
C PHE A 510 20.23 6.10 12.87
N GLN A 511 19.35 6.10 13.87
CA GLN A 511 19.64 5.66 15.25
C GLN A 511 20.75 6.45 15.95
N ALA A 512 20.92 7.71 15.57
CA ALA A 512 21.90 8.60 16.18
C ALA A 512 21.34 10.01 16.36
N GLU A 513 22.09 10.82 17.11
CA GLU A 513 21.90 12.26 17.18
C GLU A 513 22.82 12.94 16.17
N THR A 514 22.32 13.96 15.48
CA THR A 514 23.07 14.76 14.52
C THR A 514 22.93 16.23 14.88
N GLU A 515 24.04 16.89 15.20
CA GLU A 515 24.04 18.35 15.41
C GLU A 515 23.92 19.05 14.05
N VAL A 516 23.01 20.02 13.97
CA VAL A 516 22.88 20.94 12.85
C VAL A 516 23.30 22.31 13.34
N ARG A 517 24.20 22.96 12.60
CA ARG A 517 24.74 24.29 12.94
C ARG A 517 24.99 25.11 11.68
N PHE A 518 24.64 26.38 11.71
CA PHE A 518 24.93 27.35 10.65
C PHE A 518 24.94 28.78 11.20
N THR A 519 25.66 29.68 10.53
CA THR A 519 25.54 31.12 10.76
C THR A 519 24.39 31.65 9.92
N ALA A 520 23.42 32.31 10.53
CA ALA A 520 22.25 32.87 9.84
C ALA A 520 22.67 33.96 8.83
N PRO A 521 22.49 33.76 7.51
CA PRO A 521 22.88 34.75 6.50
C PRO A 521 22.04 36.02 6.49
N GLU A 522 20.83 35.98 7.06
CA GLU A 522 19.90 37.11 7.11
C GLU A 522 18.95 36.99 8.30
N THR A 523 18.31 38.11 8.67
CA THR A 523 17.33 38.11 9.76
C THR A 523 15.98 37.63 9.25
N GLY A 524 15.37 36.66 9.93
CA GLY A 524 13.99 36.25 9.65
C GLY A 524 13.68 34.80 10.02
N ILE A 525 12.70 34.23 9.31
CA ILE A 525 12.23 32.86 9.50
C ILE A 525 12.95 31.87 8.59
N TYR A 526 13.54 30.87 9.21
CA TYR A 526 14.13 29.72 8.57
C TYR A 526 13.15 28.55 8.62
N THR A 527 12.90 27.92 7.47
CA THR A 527 12.07 26.71 7.39
C THR A 527 12.96 25.48 7.44
N ILE A 528 12.64 24.53 8.33
CA ILE A 528 13.37 23.27 8.48
C ILE A 528 12.47 22.13 8.04
N ALA A 529 12.83 21.44 6.96
CA ALA A 529 12.09 20.30 6.43
C ALA A 529 12.85 18.99 6.70
N LEU A 530 12.15 17.98 7.22
CA LEU A 530 12.69 16.66 7.57
C LEU A 530 11.75 15.53 7.13
N THR A 531 12.32 14.46 6.55
CA THR A 531 11.58 13.28 6.07
C THR A 531 12.20 11.99 6.59
N ALA A 532 11.66 11.45 7.68
CA ALA A 532 12.10 10.21 8.33
C ALA A 532 11.58 8.93 7.67
N GLY A 533 10.80 9.03 6.59
CA GLY A 533 10.14 7.88 5.97
C GLY A 533 9.26 7.13 6.98
N SER A 534 9.39 5.81 7.09
CA SER A 534 8.58 5.01 8.04
C SER A 534 9.03 5.11 9.51
N ASN A 535 9.93 6.02 9.87
CA ASN A 535 10.48 6.18 11.22
C ASN A 535 10.04 7.51 11.89
N ARG A 536 10.71 7.91 12.97
CA ARG A 536 10.36 9.10 13.78
C ARG A 536 11.60 9.91 14.15
N PHE A 537 11.43 11.18 14.48
CA PHE A 537 12.51 12.04 14.91
C PHE A 537 12.06 13.11 15.92
N ALA A 538 13.00 13.72 16.62
CA ALA A 538 12.77 14.89 17.46
C ALA A 538 13.88 15.93 17.25
N LEU A 539 13.53 17.21 17.31
CA LEU A 539 14.52 18.29 17.42
C LEU A 539 14.74 18.62 18.89
N LYS A 540 15.99 18.69 19.32
CA LYS A 540 16.39 18.99 20.69
C LYS A 540 17.27 20.24 20.72
N ASP A 541 17.29 20.88 21.89
CA ASP A 541 18.22 21.96 22.24
C ASP A 541 18.34 23.08 21.19
N PRO A 542 17.22 23.64 20.68
CA PRO A 542 17.32 24.75 19.76
C PRO A 542 17.89 25.97 20.47
N SER A 543 18.94 26.53 19.88
CA SER A 543 19.57 27.78 20.31
C SER A 543 18.67 29.02 20.15
N HIS A 544 17.65 28.93 19.31
CA HIS A 544 16.77 30.03 18.91
C HIS A 544 15.29 29.63 19.00
N PRO A 545 14.36 30.59 19.06
CA PRO A 545 12.92 30.31 19.03
C PRO A 545 12.54 29.44 17.82
N LEU A 546 12.06 28.23 18.11
CA LEU A 546 11.70 27.19 17.15
C LEU A 546 10.23 26.85 17.36
N ASN A 547 9.41 26.73 16.32
CA ASN A 547 8.04 26.23 16.41
C ASN A 547 7.84 25.09 15.40
N LEU A 548 7.04 24.10 15.78
CA LEU A 548 6.50 23.11 14.85
C LEU A 548 5.48 23.79 13.93
N SER A 549 5.55 23.50 12.63
CA SER A 549 4.66 24.05 11.62
C SER A 549 3.72 22.99 11.06
N GLY A 550 2.42 23.29 11.11
CA GLY A 550 1.35 22.58 10.42
C GLY A 550 0.92 23.25 9.11
N ALA A 551 1.74 24.14 8.53
CA ALA A 551 1.40 24.85 7.30
C ALA A 551 1.10 23.88 6.14
N SER A 552 1.93 22.85 5.98
CA SER A 552 1.83 21.85 4.90
C SER A 552 0.79 20.74 5.16
N GLY A 553 0.12 20.72 6.32
CA GLY A 553 -0.78 19.63 6.70
C GLY A 553 -0.88 19.42 8.20
N PRO A 554 -1.75 18.50 8.65
CA PRO A 554 -1.78 18.06 10.04
C PRO A 554 -0.41 17.57 10.51
N ILE A 555 0.02 18.01 11.69
CA ILE A 555 1.30 17.58 12.29
C ILE A 555 1.11 16.14 12.79
N LYS A 556 1.94 15.22 12.29
CA LYS A 556 1.90 13.81 12.68
C LYS A 556 2.85 13.54 13.84
N PHE A 557 2.30 13.11 14.97
CA PHE A 557 3.03 12.72 16.17
C PHE A 557 3.07 11.20 16.32
N ILE A 558 3.94 10.75 17.23
CA ILE A 558 3.92 9.39 17.76
C ILE A 558 3.98 9.43 19.31
N GLY A 559 3.22 8.53 19.94
CA GLY A 559 3.03 8.31 21.38
C GLY A 559 3.95 9.08 22.32
N MET A 560 3.41 10.14 22.94
CA MET A 560 4.10 10.98 23.91
C MET A 560 3.12 11.99 24.55
N ASN A 561 3.15 12.11 25.87
CA ASN A 561 2.41 13.17 26.56
C ASN A 561 3.06 14.51 26.24
N LYS A 562 2.28 15.50 25.84
CA LYS A 562 2.81 16.82 25.48
C LYS A 562 1.82 17.92 25.82
N ASP A 563 2.38 19.03 26.29
CA ASP A 563 1.67 20.29 26.47
C ASP A 563 2.18 21.23 25.40
N LEU A 564 1.31 21.57 24.46
CA LEU A 564 1.61 22.41 23.31
C LEU A 564 0.95 23.77 23.52
N THR A 565 1.68 24.84 23.31
CA THR A 565 1.15 26.19 23.24
C THR A 565 1.05 26.65 21.80
N PHE A 566 0.07 27.51 21.53
CA PHE A 566 -0.10 28.20 20.25
C PHE A 566 -0.65 29.60 20.48
N PHE A 567 -0.46 30.48 19.51
CA PHE A 567 -0.85 31.88 19.62
C PHE A 567 -2.14 32.16 18.85
N VAL A 568 -3.07 32.87 19.49
CA VAL A 568 -4.30 33.39 18.88
C VAL A 568 -4.10 34.88 18.62
N PRO A 569 -3.96 35.33 17.35
CA PRO A 569 -3.64 36.72 17.04
C PRO A 569 -4.70 37.73 17.48
N VAL A 570 -4.26 38.97 17.67
CA VAL A 570 -5.14 40.11 17.94
C VAL A 570 -6.25 40.19 16.89
N GLY A 571 -7.50 40.37 17.32
CA GLY A 571 -8.63 40.50 16.40
C GLY A 571 -9.29 39.17 15.99
N THR A 572 -8.68 38.02 16.32
CA THR A 572 -9.30 36.70 16.07
C THR A 572 -10.58 36.57 16.87
N MET A 573 -11.68 36.21 16.22
CA MET A 573 -12.99 35.95 16.84
C MET A 573 -13.34 34.46 16.91
N GLU A 574 -12.71 33.66 16.04
CA GLU A 574 -13.05 32.25 15.86
C GLU A 574 -11.81 31.47 15.43
N PHE A 575 -11.66 30.26 15.98
CA PHE A 575 -10.63 29.32 15.55
C PHE A 575 -11.02 27.87 15.87
N GLY A 576 -10.26 26.93 15.31
CA GLY A 576 -10.46 25.49 15.50
C GLY A 576 -9.16 24.76 15.84
N VAL A 577 -9.24 23.79 16.74
CA VAL A 577 -8.14 22.87 17.07
C VAL A 577 -8.60 21.45 16.81
N ARG A 578 -8.02 20.80 15.79
CA ARG A 578 -8.39 19.43 15.39
C ARG A 578 -7.41 18.41 15.94
N VAL A 579 -7.93 17.31 16.50
CA VAL A 579 -7.15 16.18 17.04
C VAL A 579 -7.80 14.85 16.71
N PHE A 580 -7.00 13.83 16.40
CA PHE A 580 -7.46 12.48 16.06
C PHE A 580 -6.30 11.47 16.01
N GLY A 581 -6.63 10.18 16.05
CA GLY A 581 -5.67 9.08 15.86
C GLY A 581 -5.59 8.59 14.41
N GLU A 582 -4.72 7.62 14.13
CA GLU A 582 -4.62 7.02 12.79
C GLU A 582 -5.62 5.86 12.61
N GLY A 583 -6.64 6.08 11.77
CA GLY A 583 -7.65 5.09 11.42
C GLY A 583 -8.51 4.64 12.61
N ALA A 584 -9.07 3.43 12.53
CA ALA A 584 -9.94 2.88 13.58
C ALA A 584 -9.19 2.18 14.72
N GLY A 585 -7.85 2.11 14.66
CA GLY A 585 -7.03 1.32 15.59
C GLY A 585 -6.31 2.13 16.67
N GLU A 586 -6.20 3.45 16.50
CA GLU A 586 -5.40 4.32 17.34
C GLU A 586 -6.19 5.57 17.70
N ALA A 587 -6.07 6.03 18.94
CA ALA A 587 -6.82 7.19 19.41
C ALA A 587 -5.96 8.18 20.18
N VAL A 588 -6.54 9.34 20.47
CA VAL A 588 -5.90 10.40 21.24
C VAL A 588 -6.85 10.94 22.33
N ALA A 589 -6.27 11.34 23.46
CA ALA A 589 -6.94 12.17 24.45
C ALA A 589 -6.37 13.59 24.39
N ALA A 590 -7.23 14.60 24.49
CA ALA A 590 -6.81 15.99 24.41
C ALA A 590 -7.64 16.93 25.30
N LYS A 591 -7.00 17.98 25.82
CA LYS A 591 -7.65 19.08 26.56
C LYS A 591 -7.22 20.41 25.98
N LEU A 592 -8.17 21.25 25.61
CA LEU A 592 -7.92 22.63 25.21
C LEU A 592 -8.13 23.55 26.41
N ILE A 593 -7.14 24.37 26.69
CA ILE A 593 -7.07 25.26 27.87
C ILE A 593 -6.89 26.69 27.39
N ASN A 594 -7.74 27.59 27.91
CA ASN A 594 -7.70 29.02 27.59
C ASN A 594 -6.55 29.75 28.31
N PRO A 595 -6.31 31.04 27.99
CA PRO A 595 -5.24 31.83 28.58
C PRO A 595 -5.36 32.02 30.10
N PHE A 596 -6.55 31.81 30.67
CA PHE A 596 -6.81 31.90 32.10
C PHE A 596 -6.59 30.57 32.85
N GLY A 597 -6.21 29.51 32.13
CA GLY A 597 -5.98 28.18 32.69
C GLY A 597 -7.25 27.32 32.82
N GLU A 598 -8.36 27.75 32.22
CA GLU A 598 -9.63 27.01 32.25
C GLU A 598 -9.71 26.03 31.07
N VAL A 599 -10.19 24.82 31.33
CA VAL A 599 -10.44 23.81 30.27
C VAL A 599 -11.70 24.20 29.51
N VAL A 600 -11.57 24.50 28.23
CA VAL A 600 -12.71 24.82 27.35
C VAL A 600 -13.29 23.60 26.64
N GLY A 601 -12.51 22.52 26.55
CA GLY A 601 -12.93 21.27 25.92
C GLY A 601 -11.98 20.14 26.24
N GLU A 602 -12.53 18.93 26.28
CA GLU A 602 -11.80 17.68 26.53
C GLU A 602 -12.39 16.53 25.71
N VAL A 603 -11.53 15.67 25.18
CA VAL A 603 -11.89 14.40 24.54
C VAL A 603 -10.96 13.28 24.99
N ASP A 604 -11.45 12.05 24.95
CA ASP A 604 -10.71 10.83 25.25
C ASP A 604 -11.13 9.72 24.27
N ASN A 605 -10.23 8.78 23.99
CA ASN A 605 -10.38 7.72 22.98
C ASN A 605 -10.88 8.22 21.62
N GLN A 606 -10.39 9.39 21.20
CA GLN A 606 -10.80 9.99 19.94
C GLN A 606 -10.06 9.36 18.75
N PHE A 607 -10.76 8.53 17.97
CA PHE A 607 -10.26 7.92 16.74
C PHE A 607 -10.44 8.84 15.53
N GLU A 608 -11.67 9.32 15.32
CA GLU A 608 -12.03 10.22 14.21
C GLU A 608 -11.66 11.68 14.50
N MET A 609 -11.76 12.56 13.50
CA MET A 609 -11.43 13.99 13.65
C MET A 609 -12.35 14.72 14.66
N HIS A 610 -11.83 15.05 15.84
CA HIS A 610 -12.51 16.00 16.72
C HIS A 610 -12.01 17.42 16.47
N GLN A 611 -12.92 18.39 16.36
CA GLN A 611 -12.60 19.82 16.31
C GLN A 611 -13.11 20.52 17.57
N PHE A 612 -12.19 21.00 18.41
CA PHE A 612 -12.52 22.03 19.39
C PHE A 612 -12.77 23.34 18.63
N HIS A 613 -14.03 23.71 18.49
CA HIS A 613 -14.44 24.98 17.90
C HIS A 613 -14.60 26.03 18.98
N VAL A 614 -13.89 27.15 18.84
CA VAL A 614 -13.91 28.26 19.80
C VAL A 614 -14.42 29.51 19.10
N GLU A 615 -15.51 30.09 19.62
CA GLU A 615 -16.00 31.43 19.31
C GLU A 615 -15.77 32.33 20.54
N LEU A 616 -15.08 33.45 20.36
CA LEU A 616 -14.77 34.38 21.44
C LEU A 616 -15.84 35.48 21.54
N GLU A 617 -16.23 35.84 22.77
CA GLU A 617 -17.18 36.94 22.99
C GLU A 617 -16.63 38.31 22.59
N GLN A 618 -15.29 38.46 22.62
CA GLN A 618 -14.56 39.64 22.20
C GLN A 618 -13.35 39.21 21.36
N PRO A 619 -12.83 40.07 20.46
CA PRO A 619 -11.66 39.73 19.69
C PRO A 619 -10.47 39.46 20.62
N SER A 620 -9.70 38.41 20.32
CA SER A 620 -8.53 38.06 21.14
C SER A 620 -7.59 39.26 21.24
N ALA A 621 -6.97 39.41 22.40
CA ALA A 621 -5.97 40.43 22.67
C ALA A 621 -4.55 40.02 22.25
N GLY A 622 -4.39 38.87 21.56
CA GLY A 622 -3.09 38.27 21.28
C GLY A 622 -2.67 37.36 22.43
N GLU A 623 -3.25 36.16 22.49
CA GLU A 623 -3.19 35.32 23.68
C GLU A 623 -2.59 33.93 23.39
N ILE A 624 -2.00 33.34 24.43
CA ILE A 624 -1.44 31.99 24.37
C ILE A 624 -2.48 30.99 24.88
N TRP A 625 -2.78 30.01 24.05
CA TRP A 625 -3.63 28.87 24.38
C TRP A 625 -2.79 27.61 24.57
N THR A 626 -3.28 26.65 25.35
CA THR A 626 -2.58 25.38 25.60
C THR A 626 -3.44 24.19 25.19
N LEU A 627 -2.86 23.28 24.40
CA LEU A 627 -3.41 21.97 24.09
C LEU A 627 -2.59 20.91 24.81
N GLN A 628 -3.22 20.19 25.74
CA GLN A 628 -2.63 19.01 26.36
C GLN A 628 -3.02 17.78 25.56
N ILE A 629 -2.05 17.01 25.07
CA ILE A 629 -2.27 15.72 24.43
C ILE A 629 -1.78 14.61 25.36
N ARG A 630 -2.61 13.58 25.53
CA ARG A 630 -2.43 12.50 26.49
C ARG A 630 -2.69 11.13 25.87
N LYS A 631 -2.27 10.10 26.61
CA LYS A 631 -2.64 8.72 26.33
C LYS A 631 -4.16 8.56 26.48
N PRO A 632 -4.87 7.98 25.48
CA PRO A 632 -6.26 7.57 25.61
C PRO A 632 -6.44 6.51 26.71
N SER A 633 -7.62 6.46 27.34
CA SER A 633 -7.87 5.58 28.48
C SER A 633 -7.86 4.09 28.13
N ASP A 634 -8.45 3.69 26.99
CA ASP A 634 -8.88 2.30 26.76
C ASP A 634 -8.40 1.70 25.42
N THR A 635 -7.46 2.35 24.73
CA THR A 635 -7.01 1.89 23.40
C THR A 635 -5.53 2.19 23.11
N THR A 636 -5.09 1.78 21.93
CA THR A 636 -3.74 1.96 21.41
C THR A 636 -3.44 3.45 21.20
N TRP A 637 -2.20 3.83 21.53
CA TRP A 637 -1.69 5.19 21.35
C TRP A 637 -0.35 5.15 20.66
N GLU A 638 -0.37 5.22 19.34
CA GLU A 638 0.84 5.27 18.51
C GLU A 638 0.84 6.54 17.68
N ASP A 639 0.25 6.57 16.49
CA ASP A 639 0.23 7.70 15.57
C ASP A 639 -1.04 8.58 15.80
N HIS A 640 -0.84 9.90 15.90
CA HIS A 640 -1.92 10.87 16.12
C HIS A 640 -1.58 12.24 15.58
N PHE A 641 -2.61 13.06 15.35
CA PHE A 641 -2.52 14.27 14.55
C PHE A 641 -3.03 15.53 15.27
N LEU A 642 -2.50 16.68 14.85
CA LEU A 642 -2.96 18.02 15.23
C LEU A 642 -3.07 18.90 13.99
N ASP A 643 -4.19 19.59 13.81
CA ASP A 643 -4.37 20.61 12.76
C ASP A 643 -5.04 21.87 13.35
N LEU A 644 -4.34 23.00 13.28
CA LEU A 644 -4.85 24.30 13.74
C LEU A 644 -5.54 25.04 12.59
N ARG A 645 -6.68 25.66 12.87
CA ARG A 645 -7.53 26.35 11.89
C ARG A 645 -7.90 27.75 12.38
N GLY A 646 -7.90 28.73 11.49
CA GLY A 646 -8.23 30.13 11.81
C GLY A 646 -7.13 30.92 12.54
N VAL A 647 -6.03 30.26 12.91
CA VAL A 647 -4.86 30.84 13.59
C VAL A 647 -3.57 30.34 12.91
N PRO A 648 -2.41 31.01 13.11
CA PRO A 648 -1.15 30.53 12.58
C PRO A 648 -0.93 29.07 13.01
N PRO A 649 -0.68 28.13 12.08
CA PRO A 649 -0.53 26.71 12.41
C PRO A 649 0.85 26.42 13.02
N LEU A 650 1.20 27.16 14.07
CA LEU A 650 2.48 27.11 14.78
C LEU A 650 2.24 26.67 16.21
N VAL A 651 2.96 25.64 16.63
CA VAL A 651 2.91 25.13 18.00
C VAL A 651 4.31 25.00 18.58
N ALA A 652 4.42 25.23 19.87
CA ALA A 652 5.66 24.98 20.61
C ALA A 652 5.34 24.21 21.89
N PRO A 653 6.30 23.49 22.49
CA PRO A 653 6.11 22.94 23.82
C PRO A 653 5.84 24.06 24.83
N ALA A 654 5.01 23.82 25.83
CA ALA A 654 4.80 24.76 26.92
C ALA A 654 6.15 25.18 27.55
N GLY A 655 6.37 26.49 27.66
CA GLY A 655 7.64 27.08 28.12
C GLY A 655 8.62 27.47 27.01
N ALA A 656 8.44 27.00 25.78
CA ALA A 656 9.19 27.49 24.62
C ALA A 656 8.63 28.83 24.11
N THR A 657 9.48 29.63 23.48
CA THR A 657 9.07 30.90 22.86
C THR A 657 8.26 30.64 21.60
N LEU A 658 7.04 31.19 21.54
CA LEU A 658 6.21 31.16 20.33
C LEU A 658 6.68 32.19 19.31
N LEU A 659 6.56 31.85 18.04
CA LEU A 659 6.66 32.78 16.92
C LEU A 659 5.26 33.25 16.57
N VAL A 660 5.08 34.57 16.48
CA VAL A 660 3.77 35.20 16.32
C VAL A 660 3.80 36.21 15.18
N PRO A 661 2.65 36.46 14.50
CA PRO A 661 2.58 37.52 13.51
C PRO A 661 2.95 38.87 14.12
N GLN A 662 3.79 39.63 13.43
CA GLN A 662 4.06 41.01 13.77
C GLN A 662 2.77 41.82 13.56
N GLY A 663 2.22 42.33 14.67
CA GLY A 663 0.92 43.03 14.70
C GLY A 663 0.91 44.38 14.00
#